data_AF-R7L6N7-F1
#
_entry.id   AF-R7L6N7-F1
#
_cell.length_a   1.000
_cell.length_b   1.000
_cell.length_c   1.000
_cell.angle_alpha   90.00
_cell.angle_beta   90.00
_cell.angle_gamma   90.00
#
_symmetry.space_group_name_H-M   'P 1'
#
loop_
_entity.id
_entity.type
_entity.pdbx_description
1 polymer ?
#
loop_
_entity_poly.entity_id
_entity_poly.type
_entity_poly.pdbx_seq_one_letter_code
_entity_poly.pdbx_strand_id
1 'polypeptide(L)'
;MKRNLINTPLFALFAGAFLFESGTAFASSPVIIGEGTYDSAIYATEEDTTGGSSLYINGGTFNLYSSVSNPDLYLYGGGSEGVSITGNTYFQFNAGEVLPGDWSHSLYGGGSLNTTITGSSKFEMNGGSIYGADLNRSAIFGASRPGSVVKGNSQVVINAGTIKGLTIYGGADGANTRFDGQMGTYSHYIDLAETSTVEGNASVTIGENATVYTVVAGGRGNSVIKGNVSLNINGKTSNVNQGGDQYGKIYGITSATFGSKAVTGSIISAGDIYGSNVSFKDDGSVDSVVDANKIVVYSTYNGSTVNGVLQGFGTFGSYDDPVNTVYGSINVKINDGTKVTSNVRSAGLATHVLGNTSLTISGENTNIGGNVYAGSERGSQIDGNATLIIDSATVKGDVYGGGYGIYYKDNSGEYANQDAVIKGNSNVIVRNATVEGGIYAGGKGQRAITEGDATVTLTGTVNTPILSGYGKSQTLGEEDMGKGVTLGNRTLNFSNTSDPWSGAITAAVDGFNRIIVDKNTTVEAMNVKMEEAMYLGGSGSLTMTASMEGVSVENKLFMELENELNLTFTGSSFKNNTVANTTQLPGLITGWNSGVVVLKDSVFENNSLTANYLQGGVLYNIAGNSVIENSKFVGTVANGTSDRVRGSVLYFNNHSADVSGSVFEGNTANGYGDNLTAGAVYIENQSDQKQTLTIENSYFENNAAVGHNGYTAMGGAVHALYRSGAGADVVISDTVFTNNSATTKGGAIYVAGESLALNATKSMAYMGNTSAEGGFLYLDENAGKSASASFNISDGAILTIGAAGSGADSIAGVSSASFSKSGAGILTVNGDMSGYLGTLNVNAGTMNVNNGLGAGSINIAAGANLGVALSSGALSSSAVVNDGVLSLKRGTLSDRETVSMASYNGSGSVAAFGGFYENGVFTAGASAEASNGLTVGSADTDVQTVKYSSDGENLVMDFDVSKMGDAKITLESVSAVSDKGNIQGTLLSGFDVVASYDAALDFSVVFSAYVGEGLDVSQISAWHKESGSDVWTLLETDISYDGGMASIVVDGFGSYAFSSIPEPSEIAAALGMLALGFAAFRRRR
;
A
#
# COMPACT_ATOMS: atom_id res chain seq x y z
N MET A 1 -35.05 73.12 57.82
CA MET A 1 -34.49 74.25 58.59
C MET A 1 -33.41 73.70 59.52
N LYS A 2 -32.13 74.03 59.27
CA LYS A 2 -30.87 73.91 60.09
C LYS A 2 -30.77 72.73 61.09
N ARG A 3 -29.73 71.87 61.10
CA ARG A 3 -28.28 72.12 60.95
C ARG A 3 -27.53 70.79 60.71
N ASN A 4 -26.49 70.84 59.85
CA ASN A 4 -25.53 69.78 59.50
C ASN A 4 -24.52 69.45 60.63
N LEU A 5 -24.02 68.21 60.73
CA LEU A 5 -22.74 67.75 60.12
C LEU A 5 -22.42 66.24 60.41
N ILE A 6 -22.39 65.41 59.35
CA ILE A 6 -21.34 64.45 58.86
C ILE A 6 -20.75 63.42 59.87
N ASN A 7 -21.17 62.14 59.82
CA ASN A 7 -20.52 60.91 59.25
C ASN A 7 -19.21 60.46 59.96
N THR A 8 -19.02 59.22 60.48
CA THR A 8 -19.37 57.86 59.98
C THR A 8 -19.53 56.80 61.12
N PRO A 9 -20.25 55.65 60.91
CA PRO A 9 -20.68 54.67 61.94
C PRO A 9 -19.63 53.54 62.14
N LEU A 10 -19.48 52.82 63.27
CA LEU A 10 -20.34 52.10 64.22
C LEU A 10 -20.98 50.79 63.70
N PHE A 11 -20.79 49.72 64.51
CA PHE A 11 -21.40 48.38 64.55
C PHE A 11 -20.70 47.25 63.75
N ALA A 12 -20.52 46.02 64.27
CA ALA A 12 -20.95 45.41 65.53
C ALA A 12 -20.06 44.20 65.90
N LEU A 13 -19.91 44.05 67.21
CA LEU A 13 -19.61 42.82 67.93
C LEU A 13 -20.70 41.75 67.63
N PHE A 14 -20.31 40.53 67.28
CA PHE A 14 -21.12 39.34 67.50
C PHE A 14 -20.20 38.19 67.94
N ALA A 15 -20.41 37.73 69.16
CA ALA A 15 -20.01 36.40 69.59
C ALA A 15 -20.81 35.38 68.76
N GLY A 16 -20.12 34.65 67.90
CA GLY A 16 -20.64 33.47 67.23
C GLY A 16 -19.83 32.29 67.71
N ALA A 17 -20.47 31.39 68.47
CA ALA A 17 -19.99 30.05 68.66
C ALA A 17 -19.65 29.46 67.28
N PHE A 18 -18.40 29.07 67.08
CA PHE A 18 -18.05 28.20 65.96
C PHE A 18 -18.70 26.85 66.26
N LEU A 19 -19.88 26.65 65.65
CA LEU A 19 -20.49 25.35 65.50
C LEU A 19 -19.49 24.46 64.76
N PHE A 20 -18.89 23.55 65.51
CA PHE A 20 -18.24 22.36 64.99
C PHE A 20 -19.18 21.72 63.96
N GLU A 21 -18.70 21.51 62.74
CA GLU A 21 -19.29 20.47 61.91
C GLU A 21 -19.20 19.16 62.71
N SER A 22 -20.36 18.59 62.94
CA SER A 22 -20.64 17.49 63.85
C SER A 22 -19.80 16.25 63.53
N GLY A 23 -19.09 15.71 64.53
CA GLY A 23 -18.89 14.25 64.58
C GLY A 23 -17.59 13.65 65.10
N THR A 24 -16.69 14.35 65.81
CA THR A 24 -15.62 13.65 66.57
C THR A 24 -15.34 14.37 67.89
N ALA A 25 -15.96 13.90 68.98
CA ALA A 25 -15.54 14.30 70.32
C ALA A 25 -14.19 13.64 70.62
N PHE A 26 -13.13 14.45 70.75
CA PHE A 26 -11.81 13.99 71.19
C PHE A 26 -11.81 13.80 72.72
N ALA A 27 -11.07 12.83 73.23
CA ALA A 27 -11.01 12.58 74.68
C ALA A 27 -9.90 13.32 75.40
N SER A 28 -8.82 13.71 74.71
CA SER A 28 -7.89 14.72 75.21
C SER A 28 -8.31 16.11 74.73
N SER A 29 -8.12 17.12 75.58
CA SER A 29 -8.27 18.52 75.17
C SER A 29 -7.31 18.82 74.03
N PRO A 30 -7.74 19.50 72.94
CA PRO A 30 -6.84 19.89 71.87
C PRO A 30 -5.63 20.68 72.35
N VAL A 31 -4.44 20.34 71.84
CA VAL A 31 -3.24 21.15 72.04
C VAL A 31 -3.28 22.30 71.03
N ILE A 32 -3.32 23.54 71.52
CA ILE A 32 -3.40 24.74 70.68
C ILE A 32 -2.13 25.59 70.90
N ILE A 33 -1.38 25.78 69.82
CA ILE A 33 -0.14 26.56 69.77
C ILE A 33 -0.43 27.90 69.08
N GLY A 34 -0.04 29.00 69.73
CA GLY A 34 -0.16 30.37 69.19
C GLY A 34 1.20 30.98 68.84
N GLU A 35 1.23 32.30 68.65
CA GLU A 35 2.47 33.06 68.37
C GLU A 35 3.57 32.82 69.42
N GLY A 36 4.81 32.64 68.98
CA GLY A 36 5.97 32.36 69.83
C GLY A 36 7.13 31.71 69.07
N THR A 37 8.21 31.37 69.78
CA THR A 37 9.30 30.54 69.24
C THR A 37 9.34 29.21 69.99
N TYR A 38 9.38 28.10 69.25
CA TYR A 38 9.34 26.75 69.81
C TYR A 38 10.54 25.94 69.30
N ASP A 39 11.24 25.24 70.20
CA ASP A 39 12.51 24.54 69.94
C ASP A 39 12.50 23.06 70.35
N SER A 40 11.37 22.57 70.87
CA SER A 40 11.19 21.21 71.37
C SER A 40 10.19 20.42 70.52
N ALA A 41 10.24 19.09 70.59
CA ALA A 41 9.20 18.24 69.98
C ALA A 41 7.84 18.53 70.61
N ILE A 42 6.77 18.45 69.83
CA ILE A 42 5.40 18.69 70.30
C ILE A 42 4.52 17.51 69.94
N TYR A 43 3.85 16.96 70.96
CA TYR A 43 2.90 15.86 70.84
C TYR A 43 1.49 16.33 71.23
N ALA A 44 0.45 15.79 70.58
CA ALA A 44 -0.94 16.05 70.96
C ALA A 44 -1.36 15.27 72.23
N THR A 45 -0.65 14.19 72.55
CA THR A 45 -0.76 13.42 73.79
C THR A 45 0.58 12.74 74.10
N GLU A 46 0.88 12.48 75.36
CA GLU A 46 2.04 11.66 75.76
C GLU A 46 1.63 10.32 76.39
N GLU A 47 0.33 10.10 76.60
CA GLU A 47 -0.23 8.89 77.21
C GLU A 47 -1.29 8.23 76.29
N ASP A 48 -1.60 6.96 76.58
CA ASP A 48 -2.70 6.23 75.95
C ASP A 48 -4.02 6.97 76.13
N THR A 49 -4.84 7.06 75.07
CA THR A 49 -6.10 7.81 75.11
C THR A 49 -7.23 7.15 74.32
N THR A 50 -8.48 7.33 74.79
CA THR A 50 -9.70 6.80 74.19
C THR A 50 -10.66 7.92 73.77
N GLY A 51 -10.62 8.32 72.50
CA GLY A 51 -11.43 9.35 71.86
C GLY A 51 -10.68 10.11 70.76
N GLY A 52 -9.36 9.87 70.60
CA GLY A 52 -8.50 10.54 69.63
C GLY A 52 -7.66 11.67 70.23
N SER A 53 -6.87 12.34 69.39
CA SER A 53 -5.99 13.45 69.75
C SER A 53 -5.94 14.54 68.67
N SER A 54 -5.62 15.78 69.05
CA SER A 54 -5.50 16.86 68.06
C SER A 54 -4.48 17.95 68.44
N LEU A 55 -3.71 18.41 67.46
CA LEU A 55 -2.75 19.51 67.54
C LEU A 55 -3.14 20.62 66.55
N TYR A 56 -3.27 21.85 67.04
CA TYR A 56 -3.58 23.04 66.23
C TYR A 56 -2.46 24.07 66.36
N ILE A 57 -1.88 24.49 65.23
CA ILE A 57 -0.87 25.56 65.17
C ILE A 57 -1.47 26.78 64.49
N ASN A 58 -1.65 27.87 65.23
CA ASN A 58 -2.28 29.10 64.75
C ASN A 58 -1.30 30.25 64.47
N GLY A 59 -0.01 30.06 64.73
CA GLY A 59 1.04 31.07 64.54
C GLY A 59 2.39 30.62 65.13
N GLY A 60 3.39 31.49 65.10
CA GLY A 60 4.73 31.25 65.68
C GLY A 60 5.80 30.72 64.71
N THR A 61 7.02 30.62 65.24
CA THR A 61 8.23 30.15 64.54
C THR A 61 8.76 28.89 65.22
N PHE A 62 9.03 27.84 64.44
CA PHE A 62 9.47 26.53 64.94
C PHE A 62 10.92 26.26 64.51
N ASN A 63 11.79 26.15 65.51
CA ASN A 63 13.24 25.93 65.40
C ASN A 63 13.59 24.47 65.72
N LEU A 64 13.18 23.57 64.82
CA LEU A 64 13.30 22.13 65.01
C LEU A 64 14.67 21.62 64.51
N TYR A 65 15.72 21.96 65.24
CA TYR A 65 17.10 21.59 64.90
C TYR A 65 17.47 20.19 65.39
N SER A 66 17.02 19.13 64.70
CA SER A 66 17.47 17.77 65.03
C SER A 66 18.99 17.65 64.88
N SER A 67 19.66 16.94 65.79
CA SER A 67 21.11 16.69 65.73
C SER A 67 21.43 15.26 66.16
N VAL A 68 22.69 14.81 66.02
CA VAL A 68 23.11 13.43 66.38
C VAL A 68 22.74 13.11 67.82
N SER A 69 22.80 14.12 68.71
CA SER A 69 22.50 14.02 70.13
C SER A 69 21.04 14.29 70.50
N ASN A 70 20.22 14.78 69.57
CA ASN A 70 18.78 14.98 69.77
C ASN A 70 18.03 14.66 68.45
N PRO A 71 17.99 13.38 68.06
CA PRO A 71 17.19 12.97 66.93
C PRO A 71 15.71 13.12 67.32
N ASP A 72 14.84 13.49 66.37
CA ASP A 72 13.37 13.45 66.53
C ASP A 72 12.67 14.68 67.15
N LEU A 73 13.26 15.88 67.01
CA LEU A 73 12.58 17.15 67.26
C LEU A 73 11.50 17.44 66.20
N TYR A 74 10.36 16.76 66.27
CA TYR A 74 9.29 16.78 65.27
C TYR A 74 7.94 17.23 65.87
N LEU A 75 6.93 17.41 65.01
CA LEU A 75 5.57 17.78 65.41
C LEU A 75 4.60 16.63 65.12
N TYR A 76 3.79 16.26 66.11
CA TYR A 76 2.93 15.08 66.04
C TYR A 76 1.47 15.41 66.42
N GLY A 77 0.53 15.10 65.53
CA GLY A 77 -0.91 15.12 65.82
C GLY A 77 -1.38 13.97 66.71
N GLY A 78 -0.53 12.97 66.89
CA GLY A 78 -0.71 11.80 67.75
C GLY A 78 0.15 11.83 69.01
N GLY A 79 0.59 10.65 69.43
CA GLY A 79 1.28 10.40 70.69
C GLY A 79 2.80 10.35 70.61
N SER A 80 3.46 10.35 71.78
CA SER A 80 4.86 9.95 71.95
C SER A 80 5.08 8.45 71.62
N GLU A 81 6.32 7.97 71.70
CA GLU A 81 6.66 6.60 71.32
C GLU A 81 5.85 5.53 72.08
N GLY A 82 5.34 4.53 71.36
CA GLY A 82 4.63 3.37 71.93
C GLY A 82 3.17 3.63 72.36
N VAL A 83 2.66 4.86 72.20
CA VAL A 83 1.32 5.24 72.64
C VAL A 83 0.23 4.57 71.79
N SER A 84 -0.85 4.14 72.45
CA SER A 84 -2.08 3.63 71.84
C SER A 84 -3.21 4.67 71.89
N ILE A 85 -3.71 5.03 70.71
CA ILE A 85 -4.79 6.00 70.53
C ILE A 85 -6.01 5.29 69.94
N THR A 86 -7.12 5.22 70.68
CA THR A 86 -8.40 4.77 70.14
C THR A 86 -9.20 5.99 69.72
N GLY A 87 -9.55 6.15 68.43
CA GLY A 87 -10.12 7.38 67.86
C GLY A 87 -9.20 8.08 66.86
N ASN A 88 -9.65 9.18 66.27
CA ASN A 88 -8.92 9.85 65.18
C ASN A 88 -7.81 10.76 65.71
N THR A 89 -6.73 10.92 64.93
CA THR A 89 -5.68 11.93 65.18
C THR A 89 -5.78 13.05 64.14
N TYR A 90 -5.56 14.29 64.58
CA TYR A 90 -5.67 15.45 63.70
C TYR A 90 -4.62 16.53 63.99
N PHE A 91 -3.76 16.82 63.03
CA PHE A 91 -2.83 17.94 63.07
C PHE A 91 -3.25 19.01 62.07
N GLN A 92 -3.65 20.19 62.54
CA GLN A 92 -3.93 21.36 61.73
C GLN A 92 -2.85 22.47 61.89
N PHE A 93 -2.28 22.92 60.78
CA PHE A 93 -1.35 24.06 60.69
C PHE A 93 -2.02 25.24 59.97
N ASN A 94 -2.49 26.23 60.71
CA ASN A 94 -3.22 27.38 60.17
C ASN A 94 -2.32 28.52 59.73
N ALA A 95 -1.27 28.82 60.50
CA ALA A 95 -0.29 29.86 60.20
C ALA A 95 0.98 29.65 61.03
N GLY A 96 2.07 30.34 60.66
CA GLY A 96 3.38 30.23 61.29
C GLY A 96 4.48 29.86 60.30
N GLU A 97 5.69 29.67 60.81
CA GLU A 97 6.88 29.33 60.03
C GLU A 97 7.67 28.20 60.71
N VAL A 98 7.88 27.09 60.01
CA VAL A 98 8.87 26.07 60.41
C VAL A 98 10.15 26.34 59.64
N LEU A 99 11.23 26.69 60.35
CA LEU A 99 12.49 27.09 59.75
C LEU A 99 13.30 25.87 59.29
N PRO A 100 14.15 26.02 58.24
CA PRO A 100 15.03 24.95 57.81
C PRO A 100 16.02 24.62 58.94
N GLY A 101 15.93 23.41 59.48
CA GLY A 101 16.90 22.90 60.44
C GLY A 101 18.21 22.50 59.76
N ASP A 102 19.27 22.29 60.53
CA ASP A 102 20.57 21.85 59.99
C ASP A 102 20.58 20.39 59.51
N TRP A 103 19.57 19.58 59.88
CA TRP A 103 19.59 18.14 59.62
C TRP A 103 18.30 17.51 59.11
N SER A 104 17.28 17.34 59.96
CA SER A 104 15.99 16.77 59.57
C SER A 104 14.87 17.30 60.47
N HIS A 105 13.70 17.58 59.90
CA HIS A 105 12.50 17.66 60.72
C HIS A 105 11.31 17.15 59.93
N SER A 106 10.39 16.51 60.63
CA SER A 106 9.19 15.97 60.00
C SER A 106 7.96 16.31 60.83
N LEU A 107 6.81 16.28 60.16
CA LEU A 107 5.51 16.54 60.76
C LEU A 107 4.62 15.34 60.47
N TYR A 108 3.91 14.86 61.48
CA TYR A 108 3.11 13.65 61.40
C TYR A 108 1.67 13.96 61.81
N GLY A 109 0.69 13.63 60.97
CA GLY A 109 -0.72 13.60 61.38
C GLY A 109 -0.96 12.56 62.49
N GLY A 110 -0.12 11.53 62.51
CA GLY A 110 -0.11 10.47 63.52
C GLY A 110 0.89 10.72 64.65
N GLY A 111 1.37 9.65 65.27
CA GLY A 111 2.29 9.69 66.41
C GLY A 111 3.74 9.36 66.07
N SER A 112 4.57 9.30 67.11
CA SER A 112 5.98 8.89 67.04
C SER A 112 6.13 7.38 66.78
N LEU A 113 7.34 6.84 66.99
CA LEU A 113 7.67 5.43 66.76
C LEU A 113 6.69 4.50 67.49
N ASN A 114 6.42 3.33 66.91
CA ASN A 114 5.62 2.26 67.55
C ASN A 114 4.21 2.69 68.02
N THR A 115 3.62 3.74 67.43
CA THR A 115 2.29 4.23 67.81
C THR A 115 1.19 3.36 67.19
N THR A 116 0.17 2.99 67.96
CA THR A 116 -1.03 2.32 67.43
C THR A 116 -2.23 3.26 67.44
N ILE A 117 -2.78 3.58 66.27
CA ILE A 117 -3.98 4.41 66.11
C ILE A 117 -5.14 3.54 65.64
N THR A 118 -6.11 3.27 66.50
CA THR A 118 -7.39 2.62 66.15
C THR A 118 -8.40 3.68 65.72
N GLY A 119 -8.12 4.31 64.58
CA GLY A 119 -8.86 5.43 63.99
C GLY A 119 -8.12 5.98 62.76
N SER A 120 -8.64 7.06 62.18
CA SER A 120 -7.99 7.74 61.04
C SER A 120 -7.02 8.82 61.51
N SER A 121 -6.00 9.12 60.70
CA SER A 121 -4.99 10.13 60.95
C SER A 121 -5.00 11.18 59.84
N LYS A 122 -4.93 12.46 60.20
CA LYS A 122 -4.98 13.56 59.23
C LYS A 122 -4.01 14.69 59.60
N PHE A 123 -3.22 15.12 58.61
CA PHE A 123 -2.52 16.41 58.60
C PHE A 123 -3.24 17.39 57.68
N GLU A 124 -3.42 18.63 58.11
CA GLU A 124 -4.04 19.69 57.33
C GLU A 124 -3.29 21.02 57.47
N MET A 125 -3.02 21.71 56.36
CA MET A 125 -2.38 23.02 56.35
C MET A 125 -3.27 24.05 55.64
N ASN A 126 -3.56 25.16 56.32
CA ASN A 126 -4.39 26.25 55.80
C ASN A 126 -3.59 27.51 55.44
N GLY A 127 -2.32 27.60 55.83
CA GLY A 127 -1.47 28.76 55.56
C GLY A 127 -0.09 28.65 56.22
N GLY A 128 0.75 29.69 56.05
CA GLY A 128 2.12 29.73 56.59
C GLY A 128 3.19 29.10 55.68
N SER A 129 4.37 28.87 56.26
CA SER A 129 5.55 28.34 55.54
C SER A 129 6.23 27.20 56.31
N ILE A 130 6.59 26.12 55.62
CA ILE A 130 7.32 24.98 56.20
C ILE A 130 8.55 24.71 55.34
N TYR A 131 9.74 24.81 55.92
CA TYR A 131 11.01 24.64 55.21
C TYR A 131 11.78 23.46 55.79
N GLY A 132 11.92 22.37 55.04
CA GLY A 132 12.77 21.23 55.41
C GLY A 132 14.26 21.46 55.15
N ALA A 133 15.09 20.61 55.77
CA ALA A 133 16.54 20.63 55.61
C ALA A 133 16.97 20.04 54.25
N ASP A 134 16.34 18.94 53.83
CA ASP A 134 16.46 18.35 52.49
C ASP A 134 15.31 17.35 52.24
N LEU A 135 15.16 17.00 50.97
CA LEU A 135 14.08 16.21 50.42
C LEU A 135 14.06 14.74 50.87
N ASN A 136 15.18 14.21 51.32
CA ASN A 136 15.32 12.80 51.69
C ASN A 136 15.10 12.58 53.19
N ARG A 137 15.49 13.56 54.02
CA ARG A 137 15.44 13.43 55.49
C ARG A 137 14.24 14.12 56.13
N SER A 138 13.69 15.16 55.52
CA SER A 138 12.55 15.93 56.05
C SER A 138 11.26 15.62 55.30
N ALA A 139 10.14 15.47 56.01
CA ALA A 139 8.87 15.12 55.38
C ALA A 139 7.62 15.48 56.20
N ILE A 140 6.47 15.53 55.52
CA ILE A 140 5.15 15.60 56.14
C ILE A 140 4.45 14.27 55.85
N PHE A 141 3.93 13.61 56.89
CA PHE A 141 3.23 12.34 56.77
C PHE A 141 1.79 12.47 57.24
N GLY A 142 0.87 11.81 56.52
CA GLY A 142 -0.51 11.67 56.96
C GLY A 142 -0.64 10.75 58.18
N ALA A 143 0.29 9.80 58.35
CA ALA A 143 0.29 8.80 59.42
C ALA A 143 1.48 9.01 60.39
N SER A 144 1.99 7.92 60.97
CA SER A 144 2.97 7.89 62.05
C SER A 144 4.36 7.45 61.56
N ARG A 145 5.33 7.48 62.49
CA ARG A 145 6.73 7.02 62.32
C ARG A 145 6.89 5.50 62.24
N PRO A 146 8.12 4.96 61.98
CA PRO A 146 8.41 3.53 61.90
C PRO A 146 7.81 2.68 63.04
N GLY A 147 7.40 1.44 62.70
CA GLY A 147 6.81 0.47 63.63
C GLY A 147 5.34 0.73 63.98
N SER A 148 4.74 1.79 63.42
CA SER A 148 3.39 2.22 63.79
C SER A 148 2.29 1.57 62.95
N VAL A 149 1.08 1.48 63.51
CA VAL A 149 -0.12 0.98 62.82
C VAL A 149 -1.25 1.99 62.92
N VAL A 150 -1.78 2.43 61.79
CA VAL A 150 -3.01 3.22 61.68
C VAL A 150 -4.11 2.31 61.11
N LYS A 151 -5.11 1.95 61.92
CA LYS A 151 -6.19 1.04 61.49
C LYS A 151 -7.28 1.71 60.63
N GLY A 152 -7.24 3.03 60.51
CA GLY A 152 -8.13 3.83 59.66
C GLY A 152 -7.41 4.44 58.45
N ASN A 153 -7.95 5.55 57.95
CA ASN A 153 -7.38 6.26 56.80
C ASN A 153 -6.23 7.18 57.22
N SER A 154 -5.32 7.47 56.30
CA SER A 154 -4.25 8.46 56.44
C SER A 154 -4.44 9.58 55.42
N GLN A 155 -4.40 10.84 55.84
CA GLN A 155 -4.71 11.97 54.96
C GLN A 155 -3.75 13.14 55.15
N VAL A 156 -3.32 13.75 54.04
CA VAL A 156 -2.63 15.05 54.03
C VAL A 156 -3.41 16.02 53.16
N VAL A 157 -3.79 17.17 53.70
CA VAL A 157 -4.53 18.23 52.98
C VAL A 157 -3.78 19.55 53.09
N ILE A 158 -3.28 20.08 51.98
CA ILE A 158 -2.60 21.38 51.94
C ILE A 158 -3.49 22.36 51.18
N ASN A 159 -4.30 23.14 51.89
CA ASN A 159 -5.24 24.09 51.28
C ASN A 159 -4.51 25.33 50.73
N ALA A 160 -3.54 25.87 51.48
CA ALA A 160 -2.71 27.00 51.06
C ALA A 160 -1.38 27.05 51.84
N GLY A 161 -0.43 27.86 51.37
CA GLY A 161 0.88 28.05 51.99
C GLY A 161 2.05 27.54 51.16
N THR A 162 3.28 27.69 51.69
CA THR A 162 4.52 27.29 51.00
C THR A 162 5.25 26.19 51.76
N ILE A 163 5.56 25.09 51.07
CA ILE A 163 6.36 23.97 51.59
C ILE A 163 7.58 23.78 50.68
N LYS A 164 8.79 23.85 51.23
CA LYS A 164 10.04 23.67 50.48
C LYS A 164 11.02 22.79 51.25
N GLY A 165 11.94 22.14 50.54
CA GLY A 165 13.04 21.39 51.18
C GLY A 165 12.60 20.11 51.91
N LEU A 166 11.38 19.61 51.68
CA LEU A 166 10.88 18.35 52.23
C LEU A 166 9.88 17.67 51.28
N THR A 167 9.54 16.42 51.59
CA THR A 167 8.61 15.60 50.80
C THR A 167 7.30 15.34 51.56
N ILE A 168 6.16 15.39 50.87
CA ILE A 168 4.85 15.09 51.44
C ILE A 168 4.48 13.64 51.12
N TYR A 169 4.10 12.85 52.13
CA TYR A 169 3.67 11.46 52.01
C TYR A 169 2.25 11.30 52.54
N GLY A 170 1.36 10.69 51.75
CA GLY A 170 0.01 10.35 52.20
C GLY A 170 -0.03 9.19 53.18
N GLY A 171 0.98 8.31 53.13
CA GLY A 171 1.11 7.12 53.98
C GLY A 171 1.96 7.33 55.24
N ALA A 172 2.46 6.22 55.79
CA ALA A 172 3.32 6.22 56.96
C ALA A 172 4.81 6.28 56.59
N ASP A 173 5.64 6.55 57.59
CA ASP A 173 7.09 6.48 57.45
C ASP A 173 7.56 5.08 57.86
N GLY A 174 7.99 4.27 56.89
CA GLY A 174 8.53 2.91 57.10
C GLY A 174 10.05 2.85 56.93
N ALA A 175 10.73 3.99 57.01
CA ALA A 175 12.19 4.08 56.94
C ALA A 175 12.71 4.71 58.23
N ASN A 176 13.79 4.17 58.78
CA ASN A 176 14.58 4.92 59.76
C ASN A 176 15.71 5.61 59.00
N THR A 177 15.82 6.93 59.15
CA THR A 177 17.03 7.64 58.76
C THR A 177 18.11 7.32 59.80
N ARG A 178 18.73 6.13 59.74
CA ARG A 178 19.75 5.74 60.71
C ARG A 178 21.02 6.56 60.55
N PHE A 179 21.59 6.90 61.70
CA PHE A 179 22.87 7.56 61.86
C PHE A 179 23.95 6.50 61.96
N ASP A 180 24.94 6.53 61.08
CA ASP A 180 26.22 5.90 61.40
C ASP A 180 27.38 6.87 61.15
N GLY A 181 28.20 7.02 62.19
CA GLY A 181 29.21 8.06 62.37
C GLY A 181 30.50 7.86 61.58
N GLN A 182 30.48 7.07 60.51
CA GLN A 182 31.63 6.88 59.64
C GLN A 182 31.17 6.77 58.20
N MET A 183 31.34 7.83 57.40
CA MET A 183 31.66 7.81 55.96
C MET A 183 31.56 9.26 55.43
N GLY A 184 32.69 9.84 55.05
CA GLY A 184 32.86 11.25 54.65
C GLY A 184 32.32 11.64 53.26
N THR A 185 31.25 11.03 52.78
CA THR A 185 30.55 11.40 51.54
C THR A 185 29.09 11.03 51.66
N TYR A 186 28.20 11.95 51.27
CA TYR A 186 26.73 11.89 51.34
C TYR A 186 26.11 10.72 50.54
N SER A 187 26.38 9.46 50.88
CA SER A 187 25.69 8.30 50.29
C SER A 187 24.51 7.88 51.18
N HIS A 188 23.33 7.83 50.58
CA HIS A 188 22.03 7.54 51.18
C HIS A 188 21.94 6.09 51.70
N TYR A 189 21.49 5.89 52.95
CA TYR A 189 20.97 4.61 53.42
C TYR A 189 19.54 4.84 53.92
N ILE A 190 18.56 4.30 53.20
CA ILE A 190 17.23 4.00 53.77
C ILE A 190 17.44 2.73 54.58
N ASP A 191 17.49 2.84 55.90
CA ASP A 191 17.41 1.64 56.73
C ASP A 191 15.94 1.22 56.78
N LEU A 192 15.62 0.09 56.16
CA LEU A 192 14.31 -0.55 56.24
C LEU A 192 14.13 -1.08 57.67
N ALA A 193 13.93 -0.17 58.62
CA ALA A 193 13.97 -0.49 60.03
C ALA A 193 12.81 -1.41 60.45
N GLU A 194 11.56 -0.97 60.20
CA GLU A 194 10.33 -1.67 60.58
C GLU A 194 9.18 -1.32 59.62
N THR A 195 8.21 -2.23 59.48
CA THR A 195 7.02 -2.02 58.65
C THR A 195 6.03 -1.09 59.35
N SER A 196 5.75 0.06 58.73
CA SER A 196 4.65 0.93 59.16
C SER A 196 3.41 0.65 58.32
N THR A 197 2.26 0.48 58.96
CA THR A 197 1.03 0.02 58.28
C THR A 197 -0.09 1.04 58.39
N VAL A 198 -0.73 1.36 57.26
CA VAL A 198 -2.04 1.99 57.19
C VAL A 198 -3.03 0.92 56.71
N GLU A 199 -3.96 0.48 57.56
CA GLU A 199 -4.94 -0.55 57.19
C GLU A 199 -6.11 -0.01 56.35
N GLY A 200 -6.30 1.31 56.30
CA GLY A 200 -7.26 2.00 55.44
C GLY A 200 -6.63 2.62 54.19
N ASN A 201 -7.28 3.67 53.67
CA ASN A 201 -6.83 4.41 52.49
C ASN A 201 -5.79 5.48 52.86
N ALA A 202 -4.91 5.81 51.92
CA ALA A 202 -4.00 6.97 52.03
C ALA A 202 -4.36 8.02 50.98
N SER A 203 -4.34 9.31 51.35
CA SER A 203 -4.64 10.38 50.39
C SER A 203 -3.84 11.66 50.60
N VAL A 204 -3.49 12.32 49.51
CA VAL A 204 -2.91 13.67 49.52
C VAL A 204 -3.74 14.62 48.65
N THR A 205 -4.08 15.79 49.18
CA THR A 205 -4.75 16.88 48.45
C THR A 205 -3.91 18.16 48.51
N ILE A 206 -3.58 18.73 47.35
CA ILE A 206 -2.89 20.02 47.21
C ILE A 206 -3.84 21.04 46.58
N GLY A 207 -4.28 22.00 47.37
CA GLY A 207 -5.19 23.08 46.97
C GLY A 207 -4.53 24.08 46.01
N GLU A 208 -5.36 24.84 45.30
CA GLU A 208 -4.92 25.79 44.26
C GLU A 208 -3.93 26.86 44.74
N ASN A 209 -3.98 27.22 46.03
CA ASN A 209 -3.17 28.26 46.64
C ASN A 209 -1.93 27.70 47.36
N ALA A 210 -1.68 26.40 47.25
CA ALA A 210 -0.52 25.75 47.83
C ALA A 210 0.64 25.67 46.83
N THR A 211 1.87 25.86 47.33
CA THR A 211 3.10 25.59 46.60
C THR A 211 3.95 24.62 47.41
N VAL A 212 4.16 23.41 46.87
CA VAL A 212 4.91 22.34 47.52
C VAL A 212 6.01 21.81 46.60
N TYR A 213 7.01 21.14 47.16
CA TYR A 213 8.13 20.64 46.37
C TYR A 213 7.88 19.23 45.83
N THR A 214 7.94 18.18 46.65
CA THR A 214 7.68 16.80 46.21
C THR A 214 6.50 16.20 46.96
N VAL A 215 5.66 15.45 46.24
CA VAL A 215 4.47 14.77 46.78
C VAL A 215 4.51 13.30 46.40
N VAL A 216 4.24 12.43 47.36
CA VAL A 216 4.13 10.98 47.22
C VAL A 216 2.77 10.57 47.79
N ALA A 217 1.98 9.85 46.99
CA ALA A 217 0.62 9.49 47.41
C ALA A 217 0.62 8.43 48.54
N GLY A 218 1.58 7.50 48.50
CA GLY A 218 1.83 6.49 49.52
C GLY A 218 2.79 6.95 50.63
N GLY A 219 3.47 5.99 51.26
CA GLY A 219 4.45 6.23 52.34
C GLY A 219 5.90 6.08 51.89
N ARG A 220 6.84 6.34 52.82
CA ARG A 220 8.30 6.23 52.62
C ARG A 220 8.82 4.87 53.08
N GLY A 221 9.83 4.31 52.40
CA GLY A 221 10.46 3.05 52.81
C GLY A 221 9.49 1.86 52.86
N ASN A 222 9.60 1.00 53.88
CA ASN A 222 8.76 -0.20 54.07
C ASN A 222 7.35 0.14 54.60
N SER A 223 6.68 1.09 53.95
CA SER A 223 5.30 1.47 54.25
C SER A 223 4.33 0.53 53.55
N VAL A 224 3.38 -0.02 54.29
CA VAL A 224 2.31 -0.87 53.78
C VAL A 224 0.97 -0.14 53.90
N ILE A 225 0.24 -0.04 52.80
CA ILE A 225 -1.12 0.51 52.76
C ILE A 225 -2.06 -0.61 52.32
N LYS A 226 -3.03 -0.98 53.17
CA LYS A 226 -3.97 -2.08 52.86
C LYS A 226 -5.22 -1.62 52.09
N GLY A 227 -5.35 -0.32 51.83
CA GLY A 227 -6.44 0.28 51.06
C GLY A 227 -5.98 1.01 49.81
N ASN A 228 -6.85 1.87 49.28
CA ASN A 228 -6.58 2.68 48.09
C ASN A 228 -5.67 3.87 48.41
N VAL A 229 -4.93 4.30 47.39
CA VAL A 229 -4.09 5.50 47.41
C VAL A 229 -4.67 6.53 46.44
N SER A 230 -4.85 7.78 46.89
CA SER A 230 -5.41 8.84 46.03
C SER A 230 -4.67 10.17 46.14
N LEU A 231 -4.36 10.77 45.00
CA LEU A 231 -3.71 12.07 44.89
C LEU A 231 -4.62 13.07 44.16
N ASN A 232 -4.83 14.25 44.72
CA ASN A 232 -5.57 15.34 44.08
C ASN A 232 -4.74 16.63 44.10
N ILE A 233 -4.29 17.09 42.94
CA ILE A 233 -3.43 18.28 42.82
C ILE A 233 -4.15 19.36 42.02
N ASN A 234 -4.31 20.53 42.63
CA ASN A 234 -4.79 21.77 42.00
C ASN A 234 -3.79 22.92 42.13
N GLY A 235 -2.81 22.81 43.03
CA GLY A 235 -1.76 23.82 43.25
C GLY A 235 -0.47 23.54 42.49
N LYS A 236 0.64 24.10 43.01
CA LYS A 236 1.98 23.97 42.40
C LYS A 236 2.80 22.89 43.11
N THR A 237 3.35 21.96 42.34
CA THR A 237 4.27 20.91 42.79
C THR A 237 5.54 20.92 41.91
N SER A 238 6.69 20.49 42.43
CA SER A 238 7.91 20.33 41.61
C SER A 238 8.09 18.89 41.13
N ASN A 239 7.78 17.88 41.95
CA ASN A 239 7.77 16.47 41.57
C ASN A 239 6.59 15.74 42.20
N VAL A 240 6.11 14.70 41.52
CA VAL A 240 5.00 13.88 41.98
C VAL A 240 5.33 12.40 41.82
N ASN A 241 5.09 11.61 42.87
CA ASN A 241 5.04 10.17 42.84
C ASN A 241 3.61 9.70 43.12
N GLN A 242 2.98 9.04 42.16
CA GLN A 242 1.57 8.62 42.27
C GLN A 242 1.40 7.35 43.10
N GLY A 243 2.46 6.57 43.30
CA GLY A 243 2.46 5.35 44.10
C GLY A 243 3.02 5.56 45.50
N GLY A 244 3.76 4.56 45.99
CA GLY A 244 4.59 4.67 47.19
C GLY A 244 6.03 5.03 46.83
N ASP A 245 6.91 4.99 47.82
CA ASP A 245 8.34 4.91 47.58
C ASP A 245 8.75 3.52 47.02
N GLN A 246 10.00 3.34 46.59
CA GLN A 246 10.50 2.13 45.89
C GLN A 246 10.22 0.80 46.62
N TYR A 247 10.13 0.81 47.95
CA TYR A 247 9.84 -0.37 48.78
C TYR A 247 8.41 -0.43 49.32
N GLY A 248 7.58 0.57 48.98
CA GLY A 248 6.21 0.67 49.46
C GLY A 248 5.31 -0.38 48.82
N LYS A 249 4.34 -0.89 49.60
CA LYS A 249 3.34 -1.86 49.12
C LYS A 249 1.94 -1.31 49.29
N ILE A 250 1.16 -1.33 48.22
CA ILE A 250 -0.22 -0.86 48.18
C ILE A 250 -1.12 -2.04 47.84
N TYR A 251 -1.97 -2.46 48.77
CA TYR A 251 -2.96 -3.53 48.56
C TYR A 251 -4.32 -2.95 48.14
N GLY A 252 -4.34 -2.17 47.06
CA GLY A 252 -5.50 -1.44 46.61
C GLY A 252 -5.31 -0.82 45.22
N ILE A 253 -6.09 0.23 44.92
CA ILE A 253 -5.98 1.00 43.68
C ILE A 253 -5.23 2.29 43.95
N THR A 254 -4.37 2.67 43.03
CA THR A 254 -3.71 3.98 42.99
C THR A 254 -4.44 4.90 42.02
N SER A 255 -4.83 6.09 42.49
CA SER A 255 -5.53 7.09 41.68
C SER A 255 -4.91 8.48 41.79
N ALA A 256 -4.80 9.21 40.68
CA ALA A 256 -4.30 10.59 40.69
C ALA A 256 -5.15 11.50 39.80
N THR A 257 -5.49 12.69 40.29
CA THR A 257 -6.22 13.72 39.54
C THR A 257 -5.48 15.04 39.61
N PHE A 258 -5.23 15.63 38.43
CA PHE A 258 -4.60 16.93 38.28
C PHE A 258 -5.61 17.90 37.67
N GLY A 259 -5.99 18.93 38.43
CA GLY A 259 -6.94 19.95 37.97
C GLY A 259 -6.30 20.99 37.04
N SER A 260 -7.13 21.87 36.47
CA SER A 260 -6.72 22.84 35.44
C SER A 260 -5.76 23.93 35.93
N LYS A 261 -5.68 24.12 37.24
CA LYS A 261 -4.72 25.04 37.87
C LYS A 261 -3.42 24.36 38.30
N ALA A 262 -3.36 23.02 38.21
CA ALA A 262 -2.20 22.27 38.63
C ALA A 262 -0.99 22.59 37.74
N VAL A 263 0.14 22.89 38.38
CA VAL A 263 1.44 23.03 37.72
C VAL A 263 2.42 22.12 38.45
N THR A 264 2.86 21.06 37.78
CA THR A 264 3.78 20.07 38.32
C THR A 264 5.05 19.99 37.47
N GLY A 265 6.16 19.51 38.02
CA GLY A 265 7.27 18.99 37.21
C GLY A 265 7.05 17.52 36.87
N SER A 266 8.09 16.70 36.93
CA SER A 266 8.02 15.29 36.53
C SER A 266 7.08 14.46 37.40
N ILE A 267 6.44 13.49 36.77
CA ILE A 267 5.51 12.56 37.39
C ILE A 267 6.06 11.14 37.22
N ILE A 268 6.31 10.49 38.34
CA ILE A 268 6.72 9.10 38.44
C ILE A 268 5.72 8.32 39.29
N SER A 269 5.88 7.00 39.34
CA SER A 269 5.14 6.17 40.30
C SER A 269 6.02 4.99 40.70
N ALA A 270 6.24 4.81 42.00
CA ALA A 270 7.07 3.72 42.53
C ALA A 270 6.30 2.82 43.50
N GLY A 271 6.92 1.69 43.84
CA GLY A 271 6.38 0.69 44.74
C GLY A 271 5.52 -0.36 44.04
N ASP A 272 5.16 -1.40 44.80
CA ASP A 272 4.35 -2.50 44.29
C ASP A 272 2.86 -2.25 44.54
N ILE A 273 2.04 -2.56 43.54
CA ILE A 273 0.58 -2.44 43.61
C ILE A 273 -0.07 -3.81 43.47
N TYR A 274 -0.70 -4.23 44.55
CA TYR A 274 -1.48 -5.44 44.66
C TYR A 274 -2.97 -5.09 44.68
N GLY A 275 -3.64 -5.09 43.53
CA GLY A 275 -5.07 -4.83 43.49
C GLY A 275 -5.90 -5.95 44.15
N SER A 276 -7.21 -5.72 44.27
CA SER A 276 -8.16 -6.75 44.74
C SER A 276 -8.39 -7.90 43.74
N ASN A 277 -7.63 -7.93 42.65
CA ASN A 277 -7.53 -9.00 41.66
C ASN A 277 -6.37 -9.97 41.96
N VAL A 278 -5.65 -9.82 43.07
CA VAL A 278 -4.53 -10.68 43.44
C VAL A 278 -4.96 -11.69 44.51
N SER A 279 -4.52 -12.93 44.33
CA SER A 279 -4.59 -13.98 45.36
C SER A 279 -3.21 -14.18 45.98
N PHE A 280 -3.18 -14.46 47.29
CA PHE A 280 -1.95 -14.60 48.07
C PHE A 280 -1.85 -16.00 48.67
N LYS A 281 -0.63 -16.48 48.84
CA LYS A 281 -0.31 -17.66 49.64
C LYS A 281 -0.31 -17.32 51.13
N ASP A 282 -0.28 -18.35 51.97
CA ASP A 282 -0.21 -18.21 53.43
C ASP A 282 1.04 -17.43 53.90
N ASP A 283 2.13 -17.45 53.12
CA ASP A 283 3.37 -16.69 53.40
C ASP A 283 3.32 -15.22 52.94
N GLY A 284 2.21 -14.77 52.37
CA GLY A 284 1.99 -13.40 51.89
C GLY A 284 2.59 -13.10 50.51
N SER A 285 3.23 -14.08 49.85
CA SER A 285 3.64 -13.95 48.45
C SER A 285 2.44 -14.08 47.51
N VAL A 286 2.57 -13.50 46.30
CA VAL A 286 1.53 -13.59 45.27
C VAL A 286 1.43 -15.02 44.76
N ASP A 287 0.21 -15.56 44.78
CA ASP A 287 -0.11 -16.87 44.19
C ASP A 287 -0.47 -16.73 42.71
N SER A 288 -1.46 -15.88 42.41
CA SER A 288 -1.89 -15.59 41.04
C SER A 288 -2.63 -14.25 40.90
N VAL A 289 -2.65 -13.72 39.68
CA VAL A 289 -3.51 -12.58 39.28
C VAL A 289 -4.80 -13.13 38.68
N VAL A 290 -5.93 -12.95 39.39
CA VAL A 290 -7.25 -13.50 39.06
C VAL A 290 -7.92 -12.76 37.89
N ASP A 291 -7.68 -11.46 37.79
CA ASP A 291 -8.17 -10.61 36.69
C ASP A 291 -7.11 -9.57 36.30
N ALA A 292 -6.33 -9.87 35.27
CA ALA A 292 -5.27 -9.00 34.75
C ALA A 292 -5.81 -7.69 34.12
N ASN A 293 -7.05 -7.69 33.64
CA ASN A 293 -7.66 -6.54 32.96
C ASN A 293 -8.16 -5.46 33.95
N LYS A 294 -8.23 -5.78 35.24
CA LYS A 294 -8.64 -4.83 36.27
C LYS A 294 -7.68 -3.65 36.33
N ILE A 295 -8.21 -2.44 36.18
CA ILE A 295 -7.44 -1.19 36.32
C ILE A 295 -7.13 -0.99 37.81
N VAL A 296 -5.83 -0.97 38.13
CA VAL A 296 -5.31 -0.76 39.51
C VAL A 296 -4.47 0.51 39.63
N VAL A 297 -4.12 1.14 38.50
CA VAL A 297 -3.52 2.48 38.43
C VAL A 297 -4.36 3.35 37.49
N TYR A 298 -4.84 4.49 37.99
CA TYR A 298 -5.69 5.40 37.22
C TYR A 298 -5.30 6.87 37.42
N SER A 299 -4.86 7.54 36.36
CA SER A 299 -4.41 8.94 36.44
C SER A 299 -5.10 9.82 35.41
N THR A 300 -5.67 10.96 35.85
CA THR A 300 -6.40 11.91 35.00
C THR A 300 -5.81 13.32 35.10
N TYR A 301 -5.58 13.94 33.94
CA TYR A 301 -5.04 15.29 33.80
C TYR A 301 -6.06 16.18 33.09
N ASN A 302 -6.56 17.21 33.77
CA ASN A 302 -7.68 18.04 33.32
C ASN A 302 -7.22 19.48 33.11
N GLY A 303 -6.61 19.81 31.96
CA GLY A 303 -6.16 21.16 31.68
C GLY A 303 -4.89 21.58 32.44
N SER A 304 -4.15 20.63 33.02
CA SER A 304 -2.99 20.89 33.88
C SER A 304 -1.71 21.20 33.09
N THR A 305 -0.67 21.72 33.75
CA THR A 305 0.68 21.87 33.18
C THR A 305 1.67 20.92 33.86
N VAL A 306 2.36 20.10 33.07
CA VAL A 306 3.41 19.17 33.49
C VAL A 306 4.73 19.59 32.84
N ASN A 307 5.59 20.26 33.61
CA ASN A 307 6.91 20.74 33.21
C ASN A 307 7.98 19.65 33.33
N GLY A 308 7.72 18.49 32.75
CA GLY A 308 8.58 17.32 32.88
C GLY A 308 8.02 16.11 32.15
N VAL A 309 8.60 14.95 32.44
CA VAL A 309 8.11 13.67 31.92
C VAL A 309 6.88 13.24 32.70
N LEU A 310 5.94 12.63 31.99
CA LEU A 310 4.77 11.98 32.57
C LEU A 310 4.89 10.47 32.38
N GLN A 311 5.00 9.72 33.49
CA GLN A 311 4.93 8.27 33.51
C GLN A 311 3.60 7.84 34.14
N GLY A 312 2.88 6.91 33.52
CA GLY A 312 1.69 6.30 34.15
C GLY A 312 2.08 5.51 35.40
N PHE A 313 3.05 4.61 35.25
CA PHE A 313 3.69 3.95 36.39
C PHE A 313 5.13 3.57 36.10
N GLY A 314 6.05 3.76 37.05
CA GLY A 314 7.49 3.52 36.90
C GLY A 314 8.36 4.66 37.45
N THR A 315 9.63 4.36 37.75
CA THR A 315 10.56 5.27 38.41
C THR A 315 11.49 6.01 37.43
N PHE A 316 12.32 6.91 37.97
CA PHE A 316 13.57 7.36 37.37
C PHE A 316 14.72 6.82 38.20
N GLY A 317 15.71 6.18 37.57
CA GLY A 317 16.95 5.89 38.27
C GLY A 317 17.93 5.01 37.51
N SER A 318 18.76 4.29 38.27
CA SER A 318 19.90 3.51 37.76
C SER A 318 19.44 2.22 37.09
N TYR A 319 20.31 1.63 36.26
CA TYR A 319 20.06 0.33 35.62
C TYR A 319 19.91 -0.83 36.62
N ASP A 320 20.31 -0.62 37.88
CA ASP A 320 20.31 -1.60 38.95
C ASP A 320 19.13 -1.44 39.93
N ASP A 321 18.21 -0.50 39.66
CA ASP A 321 17.07 -0.27 40.54
C ASP A 321 16.08 -1.45 40.52
N PRO A 322 15.50 -1.86 41.67
CA PRO A 322 14.50 -2.91 41.72
C PRO A 322 13.27 -2.62 40.84
N VAL A 323 12.78 -3.68 40.20
CA VAL A 323 11.63 -3.65 39.31
C VAL A 323 10.35 -3.41 40.12
N ASN A 324 9.59 -2.37 39.77
CA ASN A 324 8.29 -2.10 40.38
C ASN A 324 7.22 -2.99 39.72
N THR A 325 6.38 -3.63 40.51
CA THR A 325 5.37 -4.57 39.98
C THR A 325 3.95 -4.03 40.13
N VAL A 326 3.21 -4.00 39.02
CA VAL A 326 1.78 -3.68 38.98
C VAL A 326 1.01 -4.96 38.66
N TYR A 327 0.33 -5.51 39.66
CA TYR A 327 -0.49 -6.70 39.50
C TYR A 327 -1.89 -6.34 38.97
N GLY A 328 -1.96 -5.86 37.74
CA GLY A 328 -3.19 -5.43 37.06
C GLY A 328 -2.90 -4.49 35.89
N SER A 329 -3.89 -3.68 35.51
CA SER A 329 -3.80 -2.76 34.37
C SER A 329 -3.61 -1.29 34.77
N ILE A 330 -2.98 -0.51 33.88
CA ILE A 330 -2.73 0.93 34.02
C ILE A 330 -3.63 1.70 33.04
N ASN A 331 -4.27 2.78 33.50
CA ASN A 331 -5.00 3.71 32.65
C ASN A 331 -4.62 5.17 32.93
N VAL A 332 -4.21 5.87 31.87
CA VAL A 332 -3.80 7.28 31.92
C VAL A 332 -4.67 8.08 30.94
N LYS A 333 -5.30 9.15 31.43
CA LYS A 333 -6.14 10.05 30.64
C LYS A 333 -5.63 11.49 30.71
N ILE A 334 -5.23 12.01 29.56
CA ILE A 334 -4.83 13.40 29.36
C ILE A 334 -5.97 14.08 28.60
N ASN A 335 -6.71 14.95 29.29
CA ASN A 335 -7.87 15.65 28.76
C ASN A 335 -7.51 17.06 28.27
N ASP A 336 -8.45 17.66 27.56
CA ASP A 336 -8.29 18.94 26.86
C ASP A 336 -7.64 20.04 27.72
N GLY A 337 -6.79 20.83 27.07
CA GLY A 337 -6.03 21.93 27.67
C GLY A 337 -4.78 21.51 28.44
N THR A 338 -4.49 20.21 28.58
CA THR A 338 -3.30 19.74 29.31
C THR A 338 -2.04 19.98 28.48
N LYS A 339 -0.98 20.49 29.12
CA LYS A 339 0.32 20.72 28.50
C LYS A 339 1.39 19.89 29.18
N VAL A 340 2.09 19.04 28.43
CA VAL A 340 3.25 18.28 28.93
C VAL A 340 4.47 18.73 28.15
N THR A 341 5.51 19.23 28.81
CA THR A 341 6.68 19.81 28.11
C THR A 341 7.68 18.75 27.62
N SER A 342 7.51 17.48 27.99
CA SER A 342 8.42 16.38 27.69
C SER A 342 7.65 15.12 27.24
N ASN A 343 8.29 13.96 27.37
CA ASN A 343 7.76 12.67 26.95
C ASN A 343 6.62 12.18 27.86
N VAL A 344 5.68 11.44 27.27
CA VAL A 344 4.59 10.74 27.95
C VAL A 344 4.75 9.24 27.75
N ARG A 345 4.61 8.46 28.83
CA ARG A 345 4.75 7.00 28.81
C ARG A 345 3.65 6.33 29.60
N SER A 346 3.11 5.23 29.10
CA SER A 346 2.15 4.44 29.88
C SER A 346 2.85 3.66 31.00
N ALA A 347 3.94 2.96 30.67
CA ALA A 347 4.84 2.32 31.64
C ALA A 347 6.26 2.90 31.54
N GLY A 348 6.85 3.17 32.71
CA GLY A 348 8.15 3.79 32.91
C GLY A 348 9.31 2.81 32.89
N LEU A 349 10.43 3.22 33.49
CA LEU A 349 11.63 2.41 33.69
C LEU A 349 11.38 1.24 34.65
N ALA A 350 11.97 0.07 34.37
CA ALA A 350 11.99 -1.11 35.24
C ALA A 350 10.62 -1.41 35.91
N THR A 351 9.57 -1.49 35.09
CA THR A 351 8.19 -1.74 35.53
C THR A 351 7.67 -3.02 34.91
N HIS A 352 7.13 -3.92 35.73
CA HIS A 352 6.43 -5.12 35.26
C HIS A 352 4.92 -4.96 35.50
N VAL A 353 4.17 -4.92 34.40
CA VAL A 353 2.70 -4.81 34.40
C VAL A 353 2.10 -6.17 34.03
N LEU A 354 1.45 -6.84 34.99
CA LEU A 354 0.79 -8.14 34.78
C LEU A 354 -0.64 -7.97 34.20
N GLY A 355 -0.80 -7.02 33.28
CA GLY A 355 -2.07 -6.60 32.71
C GLY A 355 -1.86 -5.68 31.49
N ASN A 356 -2.87 -4.88 31.16
CA ASN A 356 -2.84 -3.98 30.01
C ASN A 356 -2.38 -2.57 30.39
N THR A 357 -1.93 -1.82 29.39
CA THR A 357 -1.70 -0.38 29.50
C THR A 357 -2.61 0.37 28.53
N SER A 358 -3.17 1.49 29.00
CA SER A 358 -4.01 2.36 28.19
C SER A 358 -3.67 3.82 28.44
N LEU A 359 -3.33 4.54 27.38
CA LEU A 359 -3.03 5.98 27.37
C LEU A 359 -3.97 6.69 26.41
N THR A 360 -4.75 7.64 26.90
CA THR A 360 -5.63 8.48 26.08
C THR A 360 -5.18 9.93 26.18
N ILE A 361 -5.00 10.58 25.03
CA ILE A 361 -4.60 11.99 24.89
C ILE A 361 -5.69 12.65 24.05
N SER A 362 -6.38 13.63 24.61
CA SER A 362 -7.56 14.21 23.97
C SER A 362 -7.60 15.74 24.04
N GLY A 363 -8.20 16.35 23.02
CA GLY A 363 -8.58 17.77 22.99
C GLY A 363 -7.64 18.66 22.18
N GLU A 364 -8.24 19.62 21.46
CA GLU A 364 -7.56 20.56 20.56
C GLU A 364 -6.52 21.45 21.26
N ASN A 365 -6.70 21.70 22.56
CA ASN A 365 -5.81 22.53 23.35
C ASN A 365 -4.72 21.72 24.07
N THR A 366 -4.69 20.40 23.88
CA THR A 366 -3.70 19.50 24.48
C THR A 366 -2.43 19.46 23.65
N ASN A 367 -1.28 19.73 24.29
CA ASN A 367 0.03 19.74 23.64
C ASN A 367 1.04 18.87 24.39
N ILE A 368 1.62 17.90 23.69
CA ILE A 368 2.75 17.10 24.19
C ILE A 368 4.02 17.58 23.50
N GLY A 369 4.95 18.11 24.28
CA GLY A 369 6.21 18.70 23.80
C GLY A 369 7.27 17.67 23.42
N GLY A 370 7.13 16.41 23.86
CA GLY A 370 8.05 15.32 23.56
C GLY A 370 7.37 14.14 22.85
N ASN A 371 8.00 12.96 23.00
CA ASN A 371 7.52 11.71 22.41
C ASN A 371 6.43 11.06 23.26
N VAL A 372 5.60 10.24 22.63
CA VAL A 372 4.58 9.42 23.30
C VAL A 372 4.89 7.94 23.12
N TYR A 373 4.87 7.19 24.22
CA TYR A 373 5.10 5.74 24.22
C TYR A 373 3.85 5.04 24.78
N ALA A 374 3.19 4.25 23.94
CA ALA A 374 2.08 3.39 24.38
C ALA A 374 2.60 2.24 25.26
N GLY A 375 3.81 1.78 24.96
CA GLY A 375 4.51 0.70 25.65
C GLY A 375 5.36 1.14 26.84
N SER A 376 6.43 0.37 27.05
CA SER A 376 7.29 0.43 28.23
C SER A 376 8.65 1.09 27.95
N GLU A 377 9.42 1.42 28.98
CA GLU A 377 10.79 1.95 28.83
C GLU A 377 11.79 1.02 29.55
N ARG A 378 12.88 0.62 28.89
CA ARG A 378 14.11 0.05 29.50
C ARG A 378 13.89 -0.98 30.63
N GLY A 379 14.01 -2.26 30.32
CA GLY A 379 13.87 -3.35 31.30
C GLY A 379 12.42 -3.59 31.76
N SER A 380 11.45 -2.96 31.10
CA SER A 380 10.05 -3.01 31.47
C SER A 380 9.25 -3.96 30.61
N GLN A 381 8.30 -4.66 31.23
CA GLN A 381 7.51 -5.71 30.62
C GLN A 381 6.03 -5.47 30.85
N ILE A 382 5.23 -5.59 29.79
CA ILE A 382 3.76 -5.55 29.83
C ILE A 382 3.28 -6.92 29.36
N ASP A 383 2.62 -7.68 30.25
CA ASP A 383 2.12 -9.03 29.93
C ASP A 383 0.82 -9.02 29.12
N GLY A 384 0.11 -7.88 29.05
CA GLY A 384 -1.09 -7.68 28.25
C GLY A 384 -0.88 -6.79 27.02
N ASN A 385 -1.96 -6.14 26.59
CA ASN A 385 -1.98 -5.22 25.44
C ASN A 385 -1.58 -3.80 25.84
N ALA A 386 -0.96 -3.07 24.92
CA ALA A 386 -0.73 -1.64 25.01
C ALA A 386 -1.67 -0.89 24.06
N THR A 387 -2.43 0.08 24.59
CA THR A 387 -3.36 0.89 23.78
C THR A 387 -3.06 2.38 23.95
N LEU A 388 -2.86 3.07 22.84
CA LEU A 388 -2.71 4.52 22.78
C LEU A 388 -3.79 5.13 21.89
N ILE A 389 -4.51 6.11 22.42
CA ILE A 389 -5.52 6.87 21.70
C ILE A 389 -5.10 8.34 21.71
N ILE A 390 -4.98 8.95 20.54
CA ILE A 390 -4.74 10.38 20.35
C ILE A 390 -5.92 10.96 19.57
N ASP A 391 -6.68 11.86 20.20
CA ASP A 391 -7.91 12.43 19.64
C ASP A 391 -7.87 13.96 19.72
N SER A 392 -7.86 14.63 18.57
CA SER A 392 -7.81 16.10 18.45
C SER A 392 -6.56 16.79 19.03
N ALA A 393 -5.58 16.05 19.58
CA ALA A 393 -4.42 16.64 20.26
C ALA A 393 -3.22 16.89 19.32
N THR A 394 -2.25 17.67 19.81
CA THR A 394 -0.95 17.88 19.13
C THR A 394 0.20 17.22 19.88
N VAL A 395 0.96 16.37 19.18
CA VAL A 395 2.21 15.76 19.66
C VAL A 395 3.38 16.30 18.84
N LYS A 396 4.34 16.96 19.49
CA LYS A 396 5.52 17.53 18.82
C LYS A 396 6.60 16.49 18.50
N GLY A 397 6.68 15.43 19.31
CA GLY A 397 7.64 14.34 19.10
C GLY A 397 7.09 13.21 18.24
N ASP A 398 7.78 12.07 18.30
CA ASP A 398 7.32 10.82 17.69
C ASP A 398 6.31 10.10 18.59
N VAL A 399 5.48 9.26 17.96
CA VAL A 399 4.58 8.32 18.62
C VAL A 399 5.10 6.89 18.42
N TYR A 400 5.25 6.15 19.51
CA TYR A 400 5.69 4.76 19.50
C TYR A 400 4.59 3.86 20.09
N GLY A 401 4.10 2.92 19.29
CA GLY A 401 3.20 1.87 19.76
C GLY A 401 3.91 0.86 20.66
N GLY A 402 5.17 0.54 20.34
CA GLY A 402 6.01 -0.28 21.19
C GLY A 402 6.68 0.50 22.34
N GLY A 403 7.59 -0.17 23.05
CA GLY A 403 8.42 0.44 24.09
C GLY A 403 9.68 1.13 23.58
N TYR A 404 10.57 1.53 24.50
CA TYR A 404 11.92 2.02 24.22
C TYR A 404 12.96 1.09 24.87
N GLY A 405 13.51 0.18 24.07
CA GLY A 405 14.62 -0.69 24.46
C GLY A 405 15.95 -0.09 24.04
N ILE A 406 17.01 -0.34 24.82
CA ILE A 406 18.31 0.28 24.59
C ILE A 406 19.48 -0.70 24.68
N TYR A 407 20.48 -0.41 23.85
CA TYR A 407 21.87 -0.73 24.13
C TYR A 407 22.52 0.44 24.88
N TYR A 408 23.31 0.14 25.92
CA TYR A 408 24.12 1.13 26.63
C TYR A 408 25.44 0.52 27.08
N LYS A 409 26.44 1.38 27.36
CA LYS A 409 27.67 0.94 28.04
C LYS A 409 27.46 1.04 29.53
N ASP A 410 27.62 -0.06 30.24
CA ASP A 410 27.54 -0.08 31.70
C ASP A 410 28.77 0.56 32.35
N ASN A 411 28.83 0.55 33.68
CA ASN A 411 29.94 1.12 34.44
C ASN A 411 31.28 0.38 34.23
N SER A 412 31.27 -0.82 33.64
CA SER A 412 32.47 -1.57 33.25
C SER A 412 32.97 -1.21 31.83
N GLY A 413 32.17 -0.45 31.08
CA GLY A 413 32.45 -0.10 29.68
C GLY A 413 31.98 -1.16 28.68
N GLU A 414 31.38 -2.25 29.14
CA GLU A 414 30.79 -3.29 28.30
C GLU A 414 29.35 -2.93 27.88
N TYR A 415 28.91 -3.46 26.74
CA TYR A 415 27.55 -3.25 26.27
C TYR A 415 26.57 -4.11 27.06
N ALA A 416 25.62 -3.46 27.71
CA ALA A 416 24.49 -4.08 28.38
C ALA A 416 23.17 -3.79 27.64
N ASN A 417 22.22 -4.72 27.80
CA ASN A 417 20.95 -4.72 27.07
C ASN A 417 19.79 -4.52 28.04
N GLN A 418 18.84 -3.67 27.67
CA GLN A 418 17.61 -3.45 28.43
C GLN A 418 16.40 -3.54 27.49
N ASP A 419 15.59 -4.57 27.68
CA ASP A 419 14.45 -4.88 26.83
C ASP A 419 13.20 -4.11 27.24
N ALA A 420 12.44 -3.65 26.27
CA ALA A 420 11.10 -3.12 26.49
C ALA A 420 10.11 -4.05 25.77
N VAL A 421 9.43 -4.90 26.54
CA VAL A 421 8.62 -6.00 26.01
C VAL A 421 7.13 -5.76 26.23
N ILE A 422 6.35 -5.94 25.16
CA ILE A 422 4.89 -6.08 25.21
C ILE A 422 4.57 -7.49 24.73
N LYS A 423 4.00 -8.33 25.61
CA LYS A 423 3.62 -9.70 25.25
C LYS A 423 2.32 -9.78 24.45
N GLY A 424 1.43 -8.81 24.64
CA GLY A 424 0.21 -8.67 23.86
C GLY A 424 0.39 -7.82 22.60
N ASN A 425 -0.72 -7.24 22.15
CA ASN A 425 -0.79 -6.37 20.99
C ASN A 425 -0.50 -4.91 21.33
N SER A 426 0.07 -4.18 20.37
CA SER A 426 0.22 -2.73 20.36
C SER A 426 -0.87 -2.10 19.48
N ASN A 427 -1.71 -1.25 20.05
CA ASN A 427 -2.83 -0.61 19.35
C ASN A 427 -2.71 0.91 19.46
N VAL A 428 -2.35 1.57 18.36
CA VAL A 428 -2.28 3.03 18.26
C VAL A 428 -3.47 3.52 17.44
N ILE A 429 -4.30 4.39 18.01
CA ILE A 429 -5.46 4.98 17.36
C ILE A 429 -5.25 6.50 17.31
N VAL A 430 -5.27 7.07 16.12
CA VAL A 430 -5.08 8.50 15.90
C VAL A 430 -6.28 9.07 15.14
N ARG A 431 -6.89 10.11 15.73
CA ARG A 431 -8.10 10.76 15.23
C ARG A 431 -7.94 12.27 15.28
N ASN A 432 -8.23 12.96 14.17
CA ASN A 432 -8.28 14.42 14.11
C ASN A 432 -7.06 15.14 14.71
N ALA A 433 -5.89 14.52 14.68
CA ALA A 433 -4.73 14.91 15.46
C ALA A 433 -3.52 15.28 14.59
N THR A 434 -2.60 16.05 15.18
CA THR A 434 -1.32 16.40 14.54
C THR A 434 -0.17 15.77 15.32
N VAL A 435 0.65 14.99 14.62
CA VAL A 435 1.91 14.43 15.12
C VAL A 435 3.02 15.04 14.27
N GLU A 436 3.78 15.99 14.81
CA GLU A 436 4.87 16.67 14.08
C GLU A 436 6.05 15.71 13.80
N GLY A 437 6.24 14.69 14.64
CA GLY A 437 7.15 13.57 14.40
C GLY A 437 6.51 12.38 13.67
N GLY A 438 7.19 11.23 13.66
CA GLY A 438 6.65 10.02 13.01
C GLY A 438 5.78 9.18 13.94
N ILE A 439 4.85 8.40 13.35
CA ILE A 439 4.12 7.35 14.05
C ILE A 439 4.74 6.01 13.68
N TYR A 440 5.25 5.31 14.69
CA TYR A 440 5.88 4.00 14.56
C TYR A 440 5.02 2.99 15.31
N ALA A 441 4.47 2.00 14.60
CA ALA A 441 3.67 0.94 15.18
C ALA A 441 4.52 0.11 16.17
N GLY A 442 5.78 -0.11 15.81
CA GLY A 442 6.79 -0.70 16.68
C GLY A 442 7.33 0.30 17.72
N GLY A 443 8.30 -0.16 18.51
CA GLY A 443 8.96 0.68 19.52
C GLY A 443 10.15 1.47 18.98
N LYS A 444 11.01 1.94 19.89
CA LYS A 444 12.29 2.56 19.55
C LYS A 444 13.45 1.64 19.95
N GLY A 445 14.37 1.41 19.01
CA GLY A 445 15.53 0.52 19.17
C GLY A 445 15.19 -0.96 19.04
N GLN A 446 16.14 -1.78 18.57
CA GLN A 446 15.94 -3.23 18.34
C GLN A 446 15.51 -4.02 19.58
N ARG A 447 15.80 -3.50 20.77
CA ARG A 447 15.41 -4.11 22.05
C ARG A 447 13.97 -3.76 22.49
N ALA A 448 13.23 -2.99 21.68
CA ALA A 448 11.79 -2.81 21.86
C ALA A 448 11.05 -3.91 21.09
N ILE A 449 10.36 -4.79 21.82
CA ILE A 449 9.77 -6.02 21.29
C ILE A 449 8.26 -6.01 21.56
N THR A 450 7.47 -6.16 20.50
CA THR A 450 6.03 -6.48 20.59
C THR A 450 5.83 -7.90 20.09
N GLU A 451 5.44 -8.81 20.98
CA GLU A 451 5.25 -10.23 20.64
C GLU A 451 3.94 -10.46 19.87
N GLY A 452 2.91 -9.65 20.12
CA GLY A 452 1.65 -9.66 19.37
C GLY A 452 1.68 -8.81 18.10
N ASP A 453 0.48 -8.47 17.63
CA ASP A 453 0.28 -7.58 16.48
C ASP A 453 0.53 -6.11 16.85
N ALA A 454 1.00 -5.32 15.89
CA ALA A 454 1.09 -3.86 16.00
C ALA A 454 0.16 -3.20 14.97
N THR A 455 -0.81 -2.43 15.46
CA THR A 455 -1.83 -1.80 14.63
C THR A 455 -1.81 -0.28 14.81
N VAL A 456 -1.77 0.45 13.68
CA VAL A 456 -2.03 1.88 13.63
C VAL A 456 -3.37 2.09 12.94
N THR A 457 -4.34 2.68 13.64
CA THR A 457 -5.66 3.01 13.11
C THR A 457 -5.80 4.52 12.94
N LEU A 458 -6.16 4.96 11.73
CA LEU A 458 -6.38 6.36 11.39
C LEU A 458 -7.86 6.63 11.12
N THR A 459 -8.38 7.74 11.66
CA THR A 459 -9.75 8.24 11.43
C THR A 459 -9.76 9.77 11.36
N GLY A 460 -10.69 10.37 10.62
CA GLY A 460 -10.75 11.82 10.43
C GLY A 460 -9.47 12.39 9.77
N THR A 461 -9.01 13.57 10.21
CA THR A 461 -7.80 14.21 9.66
C THR A 461 -6.57 13.91 10.51
N VAL A 462 -5.54 13.26 9.96
CA VAL A 462 -4.27 13.01 10.66
C VAL A 462 -3.10 13.59 9.88
N ASN A 463 -2.33 14.44 10.54
CA ASN A 463 -1.11 15.03 9.97
C ASN A 463 0.12 14.39 10.62
N THR A 464 0.95 13.72 9.82
CA THR A 464 2.27 13.24 10.24
C THR A 464 3.19 13.11 9.01
N PRO A 465 4.50 13.35 9.14
CA PRO A 465 5.45 13.10 8.05
C PRO A 465 5.72 11.60 7.79
N ILE A 466 5.52 10.71 8.77
CA ILE A 466 5.94 9.30 8.68
C ILE A 466 4.90 8.39 9.33
N LEU A 467 4.52 7.33 8.61
CA LEU A 467 3.75 6.19 9.11
C LEU A 467 4.58 4.93 8.89
N SER A 468 5.07 4.32 9.96
CA SER A 468 5.91 3.12 9.87
C SER A 468 5.31 1.97 10.64
N GLY A 469 5.19 0.80 10.00
CA GLY A 469 4.89 -0.46 10.68
C GLY A 469 6.09 -0.98 11.49
N TYR A 470 7.30 -0.49 11.20
CA TYR A 470 8.49 -0.79 12.00
C TYR A 470 8.56 0.09 13.26
N GLY A 471 9.52 -0.25 14.13
CA GLY A 471 10.02 0.70 15.11
C GLY A 471 10.99 1.73 14.50
N LYS A 472 11.28 2.78 15.27
CA LYS A 472 12.36 3.72 14.92
C LYS A 472 13.71 3.15 15.36
N SER A 473 14.75 3.36 14.55
CA SER A 473 16.11 2.98 14.92
C SER A 473 16.58 3.72 16.20
N GLN A 474 17.41 3.03 16.99
CA GLN A 474 18.24 3.65 18.01
C GLN A 474 19.65 3.88 17.44
N THR A 475 20.20 5.07 17.63
CA THR A 475 21.63 5.34 17.41
C THR A 475 22.37 5.43 18.74
N LEU A 476 23.56 4.82 18.78
CA LEU A 476 24.49 4.93 19.91
C LEU A 476 25.85 5.39 19.39
N GLY A 477 26.16 6.67 19.56
CA GLY A 477 27.27 7.30 18.83
C GLY A 477 26.93 7.43 17.34
N GLU A 478 27.77 6.87 16.48
CA GLU A 478 27.56 6.85 15.01
C GLU A 478 26.96 5.52 14.50
N GLU A 479 26.76 4.53 15.38
CA GLU A 479 26.28 3.21 14.99
C GLU A 479 24.75 3.09 15.10
N ASP A 480 24.12 2.52 14.06
CA ASP A 480 22.70 2.14 14.04
C ASP A 480 22.52 0.80 14.76
N MET A 481 21.77 0.82 15.85
CA MET A 481 21.49 -0.33 16.72
C MET A 481 20.18 -1.05 16.35
N GLY A 482 19.58 -0.71 15.19
CA GLY A 482 18.40 -1.35 14.65
C GLY A 482 17.07 -0.80 15.15
N LYS A 483 15.99 -1.21 14.46
CA LYS A 483 14.60 -0.79 14.65
C LYS A 483 13.85 -1.71 15.62
N GLY A 484 12.85 -1.17 16.31
CA GLY A 484 11.93 -1.98 17.14
C GLY A 484 11.25 -3.12 16.36
N VAL A 485 11.05 -4.24 17.04
CA VAL A 485 10.62 -5.53 16.48
C VAL A 485 9.16 -5.79 16.83
N THR A 486 8.39 -6.21 15.83
CA THR A 486 7.03 -6.76 16.01
C THR A 486 7.04 -8.18 15.46
N LEU A 487 6.62 -9.16 16.26
CA LEU A 487 6.60 -10.56 15.84
C LEU A 487 5.30 -10.93 15.13
N GLY A 488 4.20 -10.28 15.46
CA GLY A 488 2.91 -10.40 14.77
C GLY A 488 2.83 -9.54 13.50
N ASN A 489 1.59 -9.31 13.07
CA ASN A 489 1.29 -8.48 11.92
C ASN A 489 1.48 -6.99 12.22
N ARG A 490 1.85 -6.24 11.18
CA ARG A 490 1.99 -4.78 11.22
C ARG A 490 0.91 -4.19 10.31
N THR A 491 -0.16 -3.73 10.94
CA THR A 491 -1.38 -3.32 10.26
C THR A 491 -1.54 -1.80 10.26
N LEU A 492 -1.72 -1.22 9.06
CA LEU A 492 -2.24 0.13 8.90
C LEU A 492 -3.73 0.03 8.57
N ASN A 493 -4.57 0.54 9.46
CA ASN A 493 -6.02 0.45 9.34
C ASN A 493 -6.64 1.83 9.13
N PHE A 494 -7.49 1.97 8.13
CA PHE A 494 -8.32 3.14 7.88
C PHE A 494 -9.77 2.76 8.22
N SER A 495 -10.29 3.32 9.31
CA SER A 495 -11.54 2.82 9.91
C SER A 495 -12.74 3.76 9.78
N ASN A 496 -13.95 3.18 9.90
CA ASN A 496 -15.24 3.85 9.74
C ASN A 496 -16.00 4.13 11.04
N THR A 497 -15.38 3.97 12.22
CA THR A 497 -16.10 3.88 13.51
C THR A 497 -16.90 5.13 13.93
N SER A 498 -16.70 6.29 13.30
CA SER A 498 -17.59 7.47 13.41
C SER A 498 -17.34 8.54 12.35
N ASP A 499 -16.07 8.72 11.96
CA ASP A 499 -15.60 9.72 10.98
C ASP A 499 -14.73 9.04 9.92
N PRO A 500 -15.32 8.59 8.79
CA PRO A 500 -14.57 7.84 7.77
C PRO A 500 -13.44 8.69 7.19
N TRP A 501 -12.31 8.06 6.93
CA TRP A 501 -11.20 8.73 6.25
C TRP A 501 -11.56 9.02 4.78
N SER A 502 -11.31 10.25 4.34
CA SER A 502 -11.37 10.63 2.92
C SER A 502 -10.28 11.64 2.64
N GLY A 503 -9.32 11.26 1.79
CA GLY A 503 -8.23 12.14 1.38
C GLY A 503 -6.91 11.42 1.12
N ALA A 504 -5.89 12.19 0.78
CA ALA A 504 -4.54 11.72 0.52
C ALA A 504 -3.70 11.55 1.81
N ILE A 505 -2.84 10.54 1.82
CA ILE A 505 -1.78 10.33 2.81
C ILE A 505 -0.49 10.92 2.26
N THR A 506 -0.06 12.02 2.85
CA THR A 506 1.20 12.70 2.49
C THR A 506 2.41 12.15 3.27
N ALA A 507 2.17 11.36 4.31
CA ALA A 507 3.21 10.70 5.08
C ALA A 507 3.99 9.69 4.21
N ALA A 508 5.29 9.53 4.48
CA ALA A 508 6.03 8.38 3.97
C ALA A 508 5.53 7.11 4.69
N VAL A 509 5.08 6.11 3.93
CA VAL A 509 4.54 4.85 4.47
C VAL A 509 5.49 3.70 4.19
N ASP A 510 5.95 3.01 5.25
CA ASP A 510 6.82 1.82 5.15
C ASP A 510 6.51 0.77 6.22
N GLY A 511 7.04 -0.44 6.03
CA GLY A 511 7.10 -1.46 7.09
C GLY A 511 5.79 -2.08 7.54
N PHE A 512 4.67 -1.77 6.90
CA PHE A 512 3.40 -2.46 7.07
C PHE A 512 3.34 -3.67 6.15
N ASN A 513 2.76 -4.76 6.64
CA ASN A 513 2.49 -5.97 5.86
C ASN A 513 1.00 -6.27 5.73
N ARG A 514 0.17 -5.45 6.38
CA ARG A 514 -1.29 -5.44 6.21
C ARG A 514 -1.78 -4.00 6.08
N ILE A 515 -2.61 -3.73 5.09
CA ILE A 515 -3.37 -2.48 4.98
C ILE A 515 -4.84 -2.83 4.88
N ILE A 516 -5.66 -2.20 5.72
CA ILE A 516 -7.11 -2.43 5.77
C ILE A 516 -7.82 -1.09 5.56
N VAL A 517 -8.77 -1.06 4.61
CA VAL A 517 -9.60 0.11 4.32
C VAL A 517 -11.06 -0.26 4.48
N ASP A 518 -11.66 0.21 5.58
CA ASP A 518 -13.05 -0.13 5.93
C ASP A 518 -14.07 0.41 4.91
N LYS A 519 -15.29 -0.13 4.99
CA LYS A 519 -16.42 0.35 4.18
C LYS A 519 -16.63 1.86 4.32
N ASN A 520 -16.96 2.51 3.20
CA ASN A 520 -17.19 3.96 3.09
C ASN A 520 -15.95 4.83 3.35
N THR A 521 -14.75 4.25 3.28
CA THR A 521 -13.48 4.95 3.44
C THR A 521 -12.74 5.01 2.11
N THR A 522 -12.15 6.16 1.80
CA THR A 522 -11.42 6.40 0.53
C THR A 522 -10.04 6.98 0.83
N VAL A 523 -9.00 6.22 0.53
CA VAL A 523 -7.62 6.70 0.51
C VAL A 523 -7.30 7.12 -0.92
N GLU A 524 -7.28 8.42 -1.18
CA GLU A 524 -7.19 8.99 -2.55
C GLU A 524 -5.80 8.88 -3.15
N ALA A 525 -4.76 8.86 -2.31
CA ALA A 525 -3.37 8.66 -2.70
C ALA A 525 -2.55 8.26 -1.48
N MET A 526 -1.60 7.34 -1.64
CA MET A 526 -0.65 6.95 -0.62
C MET A 526 0.62 6.40 -1.28
N ASN A 527 1.80 6.81 -0.81
CA ASN A 527 3.07 6.27 -1.29
C ASN A 527 3.58 5.21 -0.32
N VAL A 528 3.71 3.97 -0.80
CA VAL A 528 4.10 2.82 0.03
C VAL A 528 5.38 2.21 -0.51
N LYS A 529 6.41 2.12 0.34
CA LYS A 529 7.57 1.28 0.08
C LYS A 529 7.32 -0.11 0.65
N MET A 530 7.28 -1.10 -0.22
CA MET A 530 7.05 -2.49 0.19
C MET A 530 8.38 -3.25 0.23
N GLU A 531 8.58 -4.04 1.28
CA GLU A 531 9.82 -4.81 1.50
C GLU A 531 9.56 -6.30 1.73
N GLU A 532 8.30 -6.69 1.88
CA GLU A 532 7.85 -8.07 2.08
C GLU A 532 6.44 -8.26 1.50
N ALA A 533 5.95 -9.50 1.53
CA ALA A 533 4.60 -9.83 1.10
C ALA A 533 3.54 -9.00 1.85
N MET A 534 2.48 -8.60 1.15
CA MET A 534 1.49 -7.67 1.66
C MET A 534 0.06 -8.18 1.52
N TYR A 535 -0.73 -8.00 2.58
CA TYR A 535 -2.17 -8.16 2.53
C TYR A 535 -2.86 -6.80 2.41
N LEU A 536 -3.77 -6.66 1.46
CA LEU A 536 -4.64 -5.49 1.29
C LEU A 536 -6.09 -5.95 1.44
N GLY A 537 -6.84 -5.33 2.34
CA GLY A 537 -8.23 -5.75 2.56
C GLY A 537 -9.17 -4.64 3.00
N GLY A 538 -10.39 -5.06 3.31
CA GLY A 538 -11.53 -4.17 3.60
C GLY A 538 -12.34 -3.87 2.34
N SER A 539 -13.44 -3.14 2.49
CA SER A 539 -14.42 -2.91 1.42
C SER A 539 -14.53 -1.42 1.03
N GLY A 540 -13.45 -0.67 1.24
CA GLY A 540 -13.32 0.73 0.85
C GLY A 540 -12.64 0.89 -0.52
N SER A 541 -12.02 2.06 -0.72
CA SER A 541 -11.25 2.37 -1.93
C SER A 541 -9.84 2.84 -1.56
N LEU A 542 -8.85 2.28 -2.25
CA LEU A 542 -7.43 2.52 -2.01
C LEU A 542 -6.70 2.83 -3.30
N THR A 543 -6.21 4.06 -3.44
CA THR A 543 -5.31 4.46 -4.52
C THR A 543 -3.90 4.64 -3.95
N MET A 544 -2.92 3.95 -4.52
CA MET A 544 -1.53 4.01 -4.04
C MET A 544 -0.49 3.99 -5.16
N THR A 545 0.66 4.58 -4.84
CA THR A 545 1.93 4.39 -5.55
C THR A 545 2.76 3.41 -4.72
N ALA A 546 2.97 2.20 -5.23
CA ALA A 546 3.76 1.18 -4.57
C ALA A 546 5.10 0.95 -5.29
N SER A 547 6.15 0.70 -4.52
CA SER A 547 7.42 0.22 -5.07
C SER A 547 7.90 -1.04 -4.36
N MET A 548 8.31 -2.03 -5.14
CA MET A 548 8.97 -3.23 -4.65
C MET A 548 10.02 -3.73 -5.65
N GLU A 549 11.24 -3.96 -5.16
CA GLU A 549 12.36 -4.39 -5.99
C GLU A 549 13.18 -5.49 -5.31
N GLY A 550 13.48 -6.56 -6.04
CA GLY A 550 14.39 -7.62 -5.59
C GLY A 550 13.85 -8.48 -4.45
N VAL A 551 12.54 -8.47 -4.21
CA VAL A 551 11.93 -9.24 -3.12
C VAL A 551 11.69 -10.67 -3.57
N SER A 552 12.09 -11.61 -2.72
CA SER A 552 11.88 -13.05 -2.94
C SER A 552 10.90 -13.60 -1.91
N VAL A 553 9.82 -14.24 -2.37
CA VAL A 553 8.78 -14.83 -1.53
C VAL A 553 8.66 -16.32 -1.83
N GLU A 554 8.73 -17.15 -0.79
CA GLU A 554 8.57 -18.60 -0.91
C GLU A 554 7.37 -19.10 -0.10
N ASN A 555 6.56 -19.98 -0.72
CA ASN A 555 5.40 -20.65 -0.13
C ASN A 555 4.37 -19.70 0.51
N LYS A 556 4.25 -18.48 -0.02
CA LYS A 556 3.26 -17.46 0.37
C LYS A 556 2.78 -16.68 -0.86
N LEU A 557 1.62 -16.04 -0.74
CA LEU A 557 1.19 -15.04 -1.73
C LEU A 557 2.05 -13.79 -1.59
N PHE A 558 2.34 -13.15 -2.72
CA PHE A 558 3.14 -11.93 -2.73
C PHE A 558 2.29 -10.73 -2.35
N MET A 559 1.13 -10.57 -2.99
CA MET A 559 0.11 -9.61 -2.61
C MET A 559 -1.28 -10.23 -2.66
N GLU A 560 -2.02 -10.14 -1.57
CA GLU A 560 -3.37 -10.69 -1.44
C GLU A 560 -4.40 -9.58 -1.26
N LEU A 561 -5.47 -9.61 -2.08
CA LEU A 561 -6.59 -8.68 -2.06
C LEU A 561 -7.88 -9.40 -1.65
N GLU A 562 -8.53 -8.91 -0.60
CA GLU A 562 -9.78 -9.49 -0.10
C GLU A 562 -10.83 -8.44 0.30
N ASN A 563 -12.06 -8.91 0.51
CA ASN A 563 -13.19 -8.18 1.11
C ASN A 563 -13.76 -7.03 0.26
N GLU A 564 -13.80 -7.20 -1.05
CA GLU A 564 -14.38 -6.27 -2.04
C GLU A 564 -13.64 -4.91 -2.12
N LEU A 565 -12.35 -4.88 -1.75
CA LEU A 565 -11.51 -3.68 -1.86
C LEU A 565 -11.44 -3.19 -3.31
N ASN A 566 -11.76 -1.91 -3.54
CA ASN A 566 -11.40 -1.25 -4.79
C ASN A 566 -9.96 -0.76 -4.69
N LEU A 567 -9.09 -1.24 -5.58
CA LEU A 567 -7.66 -0.96 -5.54
C LEU A 567 -7.22 -0.29 -6.83
N THR A 568 -6.46 0.79 -6.72
CA THR A 568 -5.78 1.44 -7.84
C THR A 568 -4.29 1.56 -7.54
N PHE A 569 -3.47 0.87 -8.31
CA PHE A 569 -2.04 1.17 -8.43
C PHE A 569 -1.85 2.25 -9.48
N THR A 570 -1.23 3.36 -9.11
CA THR A 570 -0.90 4.46 -10.03
C THR A 570 0.59 4.76 -9.93
N GLY A 571 1.32 4.84 -11.04
CA GLY A 571 2.75 5.15 -11.02
C GLY A 571 3.61 4.13 -10.26
N SER A 572 3.12 2.90 -10.10
CA SER A 572 3.75 1.88 -9.24
C SER A 572 4.83 1.09 -9.98
N SER A 573 5.77 0.49 -9.25
CA SER A 573 6.92 -0.20 -9.83
C SER A 573 7.22 -1.51 -9.09
N PHE A 574 7.15 -2.64 -9.80
CA PHE A 574 7.46 -3.97 -9.28
C PHE A 574 8.54 -4.61 -10.15
N LYS A 575 9.77 -4.67 -9.65
CA LYS A 575 10.94 -5.07 -10.46
C LYS A 575 11.74 -6.20 -9.86
N ASN A 576 12.22 -7.11 -10.69
CA ASN A 576 13.18 -8.15 -10.29
C ASN A 576 12.71 -9.01 -9.10
N ASN A 577 11.39 -9.16 -8.90
CA ASN A 577 10.85 -9.93 -7.79
C ASN A 577 10.75 -11.41 -8.16
N THR A 578 10.94 -12.30 -7.18
CA THR A 578 10.83 -13.75 -7.37
C THR A 578 9.79 -14.33 -6.44
N VAL A 579 8.86 -15.12 -6.96
CA VAL A 579 7.85 -15.82 -6.16
C VAL A 579 7.89 -17.30 -6.46
N ALA A 580 8.11 -18.12 -5.45
CA ALA A 580 8.14 -19.57 -5.59
C ALA A 580 7.09 -20.24 -4.68
N ASN A 581 6.33 -21.20 -5.21
CA ASN A 581 5.40 -22.00 -4.42
C ASN A 581 5.49 -23.48 -4.85
N THR A 582 5.36 -24.40 -3.91
CA THR A 582 5.41 -25.84 -4.21
C THR A 582 4.12 -26.40 -4.81
N THR A 583 3.04 -25.62 -4.87
CA THR A 583 1.72 -26.08 -5.35
C THR A 583 1.14 -25.15 -6.42
N GLN A 584 0.13 -24.34 -6.08
CA GLN A 584 -0.49 -23.36 -6.95
C GLN A 584 -0.04 -21.96 -6.55
N LEU A 585 0.20 -21.09 -7.54
CA LEU A 585 0.45 -19.68 -7.31
C LEU A 585 -0.43 -18.81 -8.22
N PRO A 586 -1.35 -18.03 -7.63
CA PRO A 586 -2.20 -17.08 -8.35
C PRO A 586 -1.53 -15.70 -8.41
N GLY A 587 -0.58 -15.52 -9.32
CA GLY A 587 0.02 -14.22 -9.63
C GLY A 587 0.78 -13.50 -8.53
N LEU A 588 1.33 -12.33 -8.91
CA LEU A 588 1.96 -11.39 -7.98
C LEU A 588 0.90 -10.69 -7.13
N ILE A 589 -0.18 -10.25 -7.78
CA ILE A 589 -1.36 -9.62 -7.21
C ILE A 589 -2.51 -10.60 -7.33
N THR A 590 -3.02 -11.07 -6.19
CA THR A 590 -4.08 -12.08 -6.09
C THR A 590 -5.38 -11.44 -5.61
N GLY A 591 -6.39 -11.33 -6.47
CA GLY A 591 -7.75 -10.89 -6.14
C GLY A 591 -8.72 -12.06 -6.03
N TRP A 592 -8.94 -12.57 -4.82
CA TRP A 592 -9.92 -13.65 -4.58
C TRP A 592 -11.36 -13.13 -4.52
N ASN A 593 -11.54 -12.01 -3.85
CA ASN A 593 -12.81 -11.33 -3.67
C ASN A 593 -12.55 -9.82 -3.64
N SER A 594 -11.89 -9.29 -4.67
CA SER A 594 -11.64 -7.86 -4.82
C SER A 594 -12.83 -7.15 -5.45
N GLY A 595 -12.92 -5.84 -5.21
CA GLY A 595 -13.73 -4.93 -6.01
C GLY A 595 -13.05 -4.68 -7.36
N VAL A 596 -13.07 -3.44 -7.83
CA VAL A 596 -12.36 -3.07 -9.07
C VAL A 596 -10.85 -3.01 -8.80
N VAL A 597 -10.05 -3.63 -9.67
CA VAL A 597 -8.58 -3.56 -9.64
C VAL A 597 -8.08 -2.75 -10.82
N VAL A 598 -7.37 -1.66 -10.56
CA VAL A 598 -6.82 -0.75 -11.57
C VAL A 598 -5.30 -0.75 -11.52
N LEU A 599 -4.64 -1.01 -12.66
CA LEU A 599 -3.21 -0.85 -12.86
C LEU A 599 -2.98 0.29 -13.84
N LYS A 600 -2.50 1.43 -13.35
CA LYS A 600 -2.38 2.66 -14.13
C LYS A 600 -0.96 3.21 -14.10
N ASP A 601 -0.44 3.60 -15.25
CA ASP A 601 0.88 4.23 -15.39
C ASP A 601 1.99 3.46 -14.64
N SER A 602 1.85 2.13 -14.53
CA SER A 602 2.66 1.28 -13.65
C SER A 602 3.59 0.37 -14.44
N VAL A 603 4.68 -0.08 -13.81
CA VAL A 603 5.73 -0.89 -14.43
C VAL A 603 5.95 -2.19 -13.66
N PHE A 604 5.85 -3.30 -14.37
CA PHE A 604 6.17 -4.64 -13.89
C PHE A 604 7.29 -5.20 -14.76
N GLU A 605 8.48 -5.34 -14.19
CA GLU A 605 9.70 -5.63 -14.95
C GLU A 605 10.47 -6.81 -14.36
N ASN A 606 10.81 -7.80 -15.19
CA ASN A 606 11.68 -8.93 -14.82
C ASN A 606 11.20 -9.70 -13.58
N ASN A 607 9.89 -9.82 -13.38
CA ASN A 607 9.35 -10.62 -12.27
C ASN A 607 9.33 -12.09 -12.67
N SER A 608 9.76 -12.98 -11.76
CA SER A 608 9.82 -14.42 -11.99
C SER A 608 8.92 -15.17 -11.01
N LEU A 609 8.04 -16.02 -11.53
CA LEU A 609 7.11 -16.82 -10.76
C LEU A 609 7.34 -18.30 -11.07
N THR A 610 7.42 -19.14 -10.04
CA THR A 610 7.62 -20.59 -10.19
C THR A 610 6.68 -21.36 -9.28
N ALA A 611 5.84 -22.22 -9.85
CA ALA A 611 4.98 -23.14 -9.08
C ALA A 611 4.61 -24.38 -9.91
N ASN A 612 3.94 -25.40 -9.34
CA ASN A 612 3.45 -26.50 -10.17
C ASN A 612 2.42 -25.98 -11.19
N TYR A 613 1.51 -25.12 -10.70
CA TYR A 613 0.44 -24.50 -11.48
C TYR A 613 0.40 -22.98 -11.25
N LEU A 614 0.41 -22.20 -12.34
CA LEU A 614 0.40 -20.74 -12.31
C LEU A 614 -0.82 -20.16 -13.04
N GLN A 615 -1.39 -19.09 -12.48
CA GLN A 615 -2.41 -18.28 -13.10
C GLN A 615 -2.09 -16.79 -12.91
N GLY A 616 -1.94 -16.04 -14.01
CA GLY A 616 -1.79 -14.59 -14.03
C GLY A 616 -0.49 -14.10 -13.42
N GLY A 617 0.64 -14.20 -14.10
CA GLY A 617 1.96 -13.93 -13.51
C GLY A 617 2.11 -12.58 -12.78
N VAL A 618 1.44 -11.52 -13.24
CA VAL A 618 1.32 -10.25 -12.50
C VAL A 618 -0.02 -10.15 -11.79
N LEU A 619 -1.12 -10.25 -12.53
CA LEU A 619 -2.46 -10.11 -11.97
C LEU A 619 -3.23 -11.41 -12.17
N TYR A 620 -3.63 -11.99 -11.03
CA TYR A 620 -4.69 -12.97 -10.95
C TYR A 620 -5.91 -12.30 -10.32
N ASN A 621 -6.99 -12.21 -11.09
CA ASN A 621 -8.26 -11.74 -10.55
C ASN A 621 -9.35 -12.73 -10.93
N ILE A 622 -10.30 -12.98 -10.02
CA ILE A 622 -11.48 -13.81 -10.26
C ILE A 622 -12.77 -13.15 -9.79
N ALA A 623 -12.69 -11.90 -9.32
CA ALA A 623 -13.78 -11.14 -8.74
C ALA A 623 -14.07 -9.87 -9.57
N GLY A 624 -14.18 -8.69 -8.97
CA GLY A 624 -14.59 -7.46 -9.66
C GLY A 624 -13.74 -7.09 -10.88
N ASN A 625 -14.24 -6.17 -11.71
CA ASN A 625 -13.63 -5.83 -13.00
C ASN A 625 -12.17 -5.35 -12.89
N SER A 626 -11.40 -5.50 -13.97
CA SER A 626 -10.02 -5.01 -14.05
C SER A 626 -9.85 -3.91 -15.09
N VAL A 627 -9.04 -2.91 -14.77
CA VAL A 627 -8.70 -1.81 -15.70
C VAL A 627 -7.19 -1.65 -15.72
N ILE A 628 -6.58 -1.76 -16.90
CA ILE A 628 -5.14 -1.64 -17.10
C ILE A 628 -4.91 -0.50 -18.09
N GLU A 629 -4.27 0.57 -17.65
CA GLU A 629 -4.06 1.79 -18.43
C GLU A 629 -2.58 2.16 -18.45
N ASN A 630 -2.03 2.41 -19.64
CA ASN A 630 -0.68 2.96 -19.85
C ASN A 630 0.43 2.24 -19.05
N SER A 631 0.26 0.94 -18.82
CA SER A 631 1.15 0.16 -17.96
C SER A 631 2.08 -0.72 -18.79
N LYS A 632 3.25 -1.03 -18.23
CA LYS A 632 4.29 -1.82 -18.90
C LYS A 632 4.54 -3.13 -18.16
N PHE A 633 4.49 -4.22 -18.90
CA PHE A 633 4.76 -5.58 -18.43
C PHE A 633 5.90 -6.14 -19.28
N VAL A 634 7.10 -6.15 -18.72
CA VAL A 634 8.33 -6.43 -19.45
C VAL A 634 9.07 -7.60 -18.81
N GLY A 635 9.37 -8.63 -19.59
CA GLY A 635 10.24 -9.74 -19.15
C GLY A 635 9.68 -10.57 -17.99
N THR A 636 8.36 -10.62 -17.81
CA THR A 636 7.77 -11.48 -16.77
C THR A 636 7.92 -12.94 -17.18
N VAL A 637 8.44 -13.79 -16.29
CA VAL A 637 8.64 -15.22 -16.55
C VAL A 637 7.82 -16.05 -15.56
N ALA A 638 6.82 -16.77 -16.07
CA ALA A 638 5.99 -17.68 -15.29
C ALA A 638 6.34 -19.14 -15.63
N ASN A 639 6.85 -19.90 -14.66
CA ASN A 639 7.35 -21.27 -14.80
C ASN A 639 6.48 -22.28 -14.04
N GLY A 640 5.70 -23.08 -14.76
CA GLY A 640 4.92 -24.21 -14.25
C GLY A 640 5.78 -25.48 -14.15
N THR A 641 6.28 -25.86 -12.99
CA THR A 641 7.30 -26.93 -12.82
C THR A 641 6.82 -28.34 -13.17
N SER A 642 5.51 -28.60 -13.14
CA SER A 642 4.95 -29.94 -13.41
C SER A 642 3.54 -29.94 -14.02
N ASP A 643 2.88 -28.79 -14.15
CA ASP A 643 1.57 -28.65 -14.76
C ASP A 643 1.58 -27.52 -15.81
N ARG A 644 0.80 -26.45 -15.61
CA ARG A 644 0.53 -25.44 -16.63
C ARG A 644 0.68 -24.00 -16.13
N VAL A 645 0.73 -23.08 -17.08
CA VAL A 645 0.71 -21.63 -16.86
C VAL A 645 -0.42 -20.99 -17.66
N ARG A 646 -1.32 -20.26 -17.02
CA ARG A 646 -2.41 -19.52 -17.69
C ARG A 646 -2.22 -18.02 -17.48
N GLY A 647 -1.80 -17.30 -18.52
CA GLY A 647 -1.52 -15.87 -18.40
C GLY A 647 -0.16 -15.66 -17.72
N SER A 648 0.92 -15.46 -18.49
CA SER A 648 2.22 -15.07 -17.90
C SER A 648 2.19 -13.68 -17.29
N VAL A 649 1.16 -12.86 -17.58
CA VAL A 649 0.98 -11.52 -17.02
C VAL A 649 -0.41 -11.38 -16.41
N LEU A 650 -1.47 -11.48 -17.21
CA LEU A 650 -2.84 -11.20 -16.78
C LEU A 650 -3.71 -12.45 -16.91
N TYR A 651 -4.48 -12.75 -15.87
CA TYR A 651 -5.48 -13.80 -15.86
C TYR A 651 -6.83 -13.25 -15.40
N PHE A 652 -7.84 -13.38 -16.26
CA PHE A 652 -9.20 -12.95 -16.01
C PHE A 652 -10.16 -14.15 -16.07
N ASN A 653 -10.99 -14.30 -15.04
CA ASN A 653 -11.99 -15.35 -14.96
C ASN A 653 -13.32 -14.77 -14.44
N ASN A 654 -14.39 -14.96 -15.21
CA ASN A 654 -15.76 -14.54 -14.87
C ASN A 654 -16.03 -13.03 -14.72
N HIS A 655 -15.14 -12.16 -15.17
CA HIS A 655 -15.34 -10.71 -15.14
C HIS A 655 -14.75 -10.02 -16.37
N SER A 656 -15.19 -8.79 -16.62
CA SER A 656 -14.68 -7.97 -17.71
C SER A 656 -13.38 -7.27 -17.36
N ALA A 657 -12.56 -7.03 -18.38
CA ALA A 657 -11.31 -6.30 -18.27
C ALA A 657 -11.10 -5.34 -19.43
N ASP A 658 -10.60 -4.15 -19.14
CA ASP A 658 -10.20 -3.16 -20.14
C ASP A 658 -8.69 -2.93 -20.06
N VAL A 659 -8.00 -3.09 -21.18
CA VAL A 659 -6.56 -2.87 -21.33
C VAL A 659 -6.35 -1.79 -22.37
N SER A 660 -5.71 -0.68 -22.03
CA SER A 660 -5.48 0.42 -22.95
C SER A 660 -4.09 1.02 -22.84
N GLY A 661 -3.51 1.42 -23.98
CA GLY A 661 -2.22 2.13 -24.04
C GLY A 661 -1.04 1.36 -23.45
N SER A 662 -1.17 0.04 -23.28
CA SER A 662 -0.27 -0.77 -22.46
C SER A 662 0.71 -1.60 -23.31
N VAL A 663 1.85 -1.96 -22.71
CA VAL A 663 2.94 -2.66 -23.39
C VAL A 663 3.20 -4.00 -22.71
N PHE A 664 3.21 -5.07 -23.51
CA PHE A 664 3.55 -6.43 -23.11
C PHE A 664 4.75 -6.89 -23.93
N GLU A 665 5.93 -6.90 -23.32
CA GLU A 665 7.18 -7.16 -24.02
C GLU A 665 7.96 -8.31 -23.37
N GLY A 666 8.32 -9.33 -24.15
CA GLY A 666 9.23 -10.39 -23.70
C GLY A 666 8.68 -11.27 -22.57
N ASN A 667 7.36 -11.31 -22.35
CA ASN A 667 6.77 -12.10 -21.28
C ASN A 667 6.68 -13.58 -21.69
N THR A 668 7.06 -14.50 -20.82
CA THR A 668 7.18 -15.92 -21.12
C THR A 668 6.37 -16.78 -20.15
N ALA A 669 5.54 -17.68 -20.69
CA ALA A 669 4.88 -18.76 -19.96
C ALA A 669 5.56 -20.10 -20.32
N ASN A 670 6.14 -20.79 -19.34
CA ASN A 670 6.76 -22.10 -19.52
C ASN A 670 5.97 -23.18 -18.77
N GLY A 671 5.36 -24.13 -19.47
CA GLY A 671 4.64 -25.26 -18.85
C GLY A 671 5.29 -26.61 -19.12
N TYR A 672 5.22 -27.50 -18.12
CA TYR A 672 5.93 -28.79 -18.08
C TYR A 672 5.01 -29.98 -17.78
N GLY A 673 3.68 -29.83 -17.92
CA GLY A 673 2.70 -30.92 -17.76
C GLY A 673 1.68 -30.99 -18.89
N ASP A 674 0.83 -32.02 -18.86
CA ASP A 674 -0.15 -32.39 -19.90
C ASP A 674 -1.22 -31.32 -20.20
N ASN A 675 -1.25 -30.20 -19.48
CA ASN A 675 -2.29 -29.18 -19.60
C ASN A 675 -1.80 -27.89 -20.29
N LEU A 676 -2.77 -27.08 -20.74
CA LEU A 676 -2.60 -25.85 -21.51
C LEU A 676 -1.67 -24.78 -20.89
N THR A 677 -0.57 -24.45 -21.59
CA THR A 677 0.24 -23.24 -21.38
C THR A 677 -0.26 -22.10 -22.27
N ALA A 678 -0.46 -20.91 -21.70
CA ALA A 678 -0.99 -19.74 -22.41
C ALA A 678 -0.14 -18.48 -22.21
N GLY A 679 -0.20 -17.55 -23.16
CA GLY A 679 0.65 -16.37 -23.25
C GLY A 679 0.36 -15.25 -22.25
N ALA A 680 0.66 -14.01 -22.64
CA ALA A 680 0.64 -12.85 -21.72
C ALA A 680 -0.72 -12.60 -21.05
N VAL A 681 -1.80 -12.62 -21.83
CA VAL A 681 -3.17 -12.35 -21.36
C VAL A 681 -4.04 -13.57 -21.58
N TYR A 682 -4.71 -14.01 -20.50
CA TYR A 682 -5.63 -15.14 -20.52
C TYR A 682 -7.01 -14.72 -20.04
N ILE A 683 -8.05 -15.09 -20.79
CA ILE A 683 -9.44 -14.93 -20.38
C ILE A 683 -10.23 -16.24 -20.53
N GLU A 684 -11.03 -16.56 -19.50
CA GLU A 684 -12.09 -17.56 -19.58
C GLU A 684 -13.35 -17.07 -18.85
N ASN A 685 -14.53 -17.49 -19.31
CA ASN A 685 -15.79 -17.22 -18.62
C ASN A 685 -16.60 -18.50 -18.43
N GLN A 686 -17.14 -18.66 -17.22
CA GLN A 686 -18.03 -19.74 -16.80
C GLN A 686 -19.34 -19.20 -16.22
N SER A 687 -19.51 -17.88 -16.14
CA SER A 687 -20.70 -17.25 -15.61
C SER A 687 -21.85 -17.18 -16.63
N ASP A 688 -23.07 -17.02 -16.13
CA ASP A 688 -24.27 -16.81 -16.95
C ASP A 688 -24.33 -15.42 -17.59
N GLN A 689 -23.42 -14.51 -17.20
CA GLN A 689 -23.27 -13.18 -17.77
C GLN A 689 -22.14 -13.18 -18.78
N LYS A 690 -22.39 -12.59 -19.96
CA LYS A 690 -21.34 -12.43 -20.96
C LYS A 690 -20.31 -11.41 -20.45
N GLN A 691 -19.03 -11.76 -20.51
CA GLN A 691 -17.94 -10.88 -20.10
C GLN A 691 -17.22 -10.33 -21.33
N THR A 692 -16.44 -9.27 -21.15
CA THR A 692 -15.71 -8.63 -22.26
C THR A 692 -14.26 -8.36 -21.86
N LEU A 693 -13.33 -8.75 -22.72
CA LEU A 693 -11.95 -8.28 -22.70
C LEU A 693 -11.78 -7.26 -23.82
N THR A 694 -11.56 -6.00 -23.46
CA THR A 694 -11.23 -4.93 -24.40
C THR A 694 -9.74 -4.66 -24.36
N ILE A 695 -9.07 -4.63 -25.51
CA ILE A 695 -7.65 -4.28 -25.64
C ILE A 695 -7.52 -3.19 -26.69
N GLU A 696 -7.07 -2.00 -26.30
CA GLU A 696 -6.98 -0.86 -27.20
C GLU A 696 -5.61 -0.20 -27.20
N ASN A 697 -5.14 0.24 -28.37
CA ASN A 697 -3.92 1.04 -28.51
C ASN A 697 -2.71 0.44 -27.76
N SER A 698 -2.63 -0.88 -27.72
CA SER A 698 -1.63 -1.61 -26.94
C SER A 698 -0.63 -2.31 -27.85
N TYR A 699 0.45 -2.83 -27.26
CA TYR A 699 1.54 -3.43 -28.01
C TYR A 699 1.98 -4.75 -27.37
N PHE A 700 1.99 -5.81 -28.16
CA PHE A 700 2.44 -7.15 -27.77
C PHE A 700 3.65 -7.55 -28.60
N GLU A 701 4.82 -7.57 -27.98
CA GLU A 701 6.06 -7.93 -28.64
C GLU A 701 6.82 -9.04 -27.91
N ASN A 702 7.35 -10.01 -28.66
CA ASN A 702 8.21 -11.07 -28.14
C ASN A 702 7.60 -11.88 -26.97
N ASN A 703 6.27 -11.94 -26.85
CA ASN A 703 5.63 -12.76 -25.83
C ASN A 703 5.59 -14.23 -26.27
N ALA A 704 5.84 -15.15 -25.35
CA ALA A 704 6.03 -16.56 -25.66
C ALA A 704 5.22 -17.48 -24.73
N ALA A 705 4.55 -18.47 -25.31
CA ALA A 705 3.99 -19.62 -24.61
C ALA A 705 4.76 -20.89 -25.03
N VAL A 706 5.48 -21.48 -24.08
CA VAL A 706 6.39 -22.61 -24.33
C VAL A 706 5.89 -23.86 -23.61
N GLY A 707 5.60 -24.89 -24.40
CA GLY A 707 5.26 -26.22 -23.92
C GLY A 707 6.47 -27.13 -23.98
N HIS A 708 6.97 -27.58 -22.82
CA HIS A 708 8.09 -28.52 -22.76
C HIS A 708 7.60 -29.96 -22.95
N ASN A 709 8.50 -30.89 -23.29
CA ASN A 709 8.21 -32.34 -23.40
C ASN A 709 7.05 -32.72 -24.33
N GLY A 710 6.73 -31.89 -25.33
CA GLY A 710 5.64 -32.12 -26.27
C GLY A 710 4.27 -31.66 -25.80
N TYR A 711 4.19 -30.93 -24.68
CA TYR A 711 2.94 -30.38 -24.18
C TYR A 711 2.46 -29.16 -24.97
N THR A 712 1.17 -28.89 -24.89
CA THR A 712 0.50 -27.85 -25.69
C THR A 712 0.74 -26.46 -25.13
N ALA A 713 1.17 -25.54 -25.99
CA ALA A 713 1.21 -24.11 -25.69
C ALA A 713 0.52 -23.30 -26.78
N MET A 714 -0.33 -22.37 -26.37
CA MET A 714 -1.25 -21.66 -27.26
C MET A 714 -1.36 -20.18 -26.92
N GLY A 715 -1.52 -19.31 -27.92
CA GLY A 715 -1.81 -17.89 -27.71
C GLY A 715 -0.69 -17.15 -26.98
N GLY A 716 0.48 -16.96 -27.61
CA GLY A 716 1.67 -16.37 -26.97
C GLY A 716 1.46 -14.94 -26.43
N ALA A 717 0.56 -14.17 -27.05
CA ALA A 717 0.09 -12.89 -26.54
C ALA A 717 -1.26 -13.02 -25.83
N VAL A 718 -2.31 -13.46 -26.55
CA VAL A 718 -3.69 -13.51 -26.05
C VAL A 718 -4.27 -14.90 -26.21
N HIS A 719 -4.88 -15.40 -25.14
CA HIS A 719 -5.60 -16.68 -25.14
C HIS A 719 -7.03 -16.50 -24.59
N ALA A 720 -8.03 -16.83 -25.40
CA ALA A 720 -9.43 -16.78 -25.04
C ALA A 720 -10.08 -18.17 -25.08
N LEU A 721 -10.71 -18.58 -23.98
CA LEU A 721 -11.26 -19.92 -23.82
C LEU A 721 -12.70 -19.92 -23.31
N TYR A 722 -13.60 -20.46 -24.11
CA TYR A 722 -14.96 -20.80 -23.69
C TYR A 722 -14.94 -22.03 -22.80
N ARG A 723 -15.54 -21.98 -21.62
CA ARG A 723 -15.67 -23.15 -20.73
C ARG A 723 -17.12 -23.61 -20.63
N SER A 724 -18.00 -22.67 -20.30
CA SER A 724 -19.44 -22.87 -20.10
C SER A 724 -20.14 -21.50 -19.99
N GLY A 725 -21.45 -21.49 -19.78
CA GLY A 725 -22.19 -20.24 -19.57
C GLY A 725 -22.25 -19.37 -20.83
N ALA A 726 -22.19 -18.05 -20.64
CA ALA A 726 -22.38 -17.06 -21.71
C ALA A 726 -21.11 -16.77 -22.54
N GLY A 727 -19.93 -17.20 -22.09
CA GLY A 727 -18.65 -16.94 -22.78
C GLY A 727 -18.16 -15.49 -22.67
N ALA A 728 -17.08 -15.19 -23.37
CA ALA A 728 -16.42 -13.89 -23.39
C ALA A 728 -16.32 -13.32 -24.81
N ASP A 729 -16.57 -12.03 -24.95
CA ASP A 729 -16.19 -11.27 -26.14
C ASP A 729 -14.79 -10.70 -25.98
N VAL A 730 -13.93 -10.92 -26.96
CA VAL A 730 -12.60 -10.31 -27.03
C VAL A 730 -12.62 -9.25 -28.11
N VAL A 731 -12.43 -7.99 -27.72
CA VAL A 731 -12.41 -6.83 -28.62
C VAL A 731 -11.02 -6.24 -28.61
N ILE A 732 -10.35 -6.24 -29.76
CA ILE A 732 -8.98 -5.73 -29.91
C ILE A 732 -9.00 -4.61 -30.93
N SER A 733 -8.73 -3.38 -30.50
CA SER A 733 -8.75 -2.19 -31.35
C SER A 733 -7.36 -1.56 -31.43
N ASP A 734 -6.88 -1.28 -32.63
CA ASP A 734 -5.66 -0.50 -32.87
C ASP A 734 -4.41 -0.98 -32.07
N THR A 735 -4.33 -2.29 -31.87
CA THR A 735 -3.29 -2.99 -31.10
C THR A 735 -2.39 -3.78 -32.05
N VAL A 736 -1.10 -3.81 -31.77
CA VAL A 736 -0.08 -4.44 -32.64
C VAL A 736 0.50 -5.70 -32.01
N PHE A 737 0.71 -6.73 -32.85
CA PHE A 737 1.29 -8.01 -32.48
C PHE A 737 2.55 -8.30 -33.32
N THR A 738 3.71 -8.33 -32.66
CA THR A 738 5.00 -8.54 -33.30
C THR A 738 5.78 -9.65 -32.61
N ASN A 739 6.34 -10.59 -33.37
CA ASN A 739 7.25 -11.62 -32.86
C ASN A 739 6.71 -12.47 -31.69
N ASN A 740 5.38 -12.60 -31.55
CA ASN A 740 4.81 -13.43 -30.49
C ASN A 740 4.83 -14.91 -30.92
N SER A 741 5.04 -15.82 -29.97
CA SER A 741 5.22 -17.23 -30.29
C SER A 741 4.46 -18.17 -29.35
N ALA A 742 4.03 -19.30 -29.91
CA ALA A 742 3.48 -20.42 -29.15
C ALA A 742 3.97 -21.74 -29.74
N THR A 743 4.29 -22.73 -28.91
CA THR A 743 4.81 -24.03 -29.41
C THR A 743 3.80 -24.76 -30.31
N THR A 744 2.50 -24.63 -30.08
CA THR A 744 1.48 -25.46 -30.75
C THR A 744 0.54 -24.66 -31.63
N LYS A 745 -0.27 -23.74 -31.08
CA LYS A 745 -1.34 -23.07 -31.84
C LYS A 745 -1.45 -21.59 -31.53
N GLY A 746 -1.72 -20.75 -32.52
CA GLY A 746 -2.01 -19.32 -32.30
C GLY A 746 -0.81 -18.59 -31.70
N GLY A 747 0.23 -18.30 -32.49
CA GLY A 747 1.47 -17.72 -31.97
C GLY A 747 1.24 -16.38 -31.26
N ALA A 748 0.45 -15.48 -31.84
CA ALA A 748 -0.06 -14.30 -31.14
C ALA A 748 -1.37 -14.59 -30.41
N ILE A 749 -2.40 -15.05 -31.12
CA ILE A 749 -3.76 -15.14 -30.61
C ILE A 749 -4.32 -16.55 -30.80
N TYR A 750 -4.86 -17.10 -29.72
CA TYR A 750 -5.65 -18.34 -29.74
C TYR A 750 -7.05 -18.09 -29.19
N VAL A 751 -8.07 -18.52 -29.93
CA VAL A 751 -9.48 -18.38 -29.54
C VAL A 751 -10.18 -19.73 -29.68
N ALA A 752 -10.83 -20.21 -28.62
CA ALA A 752 -11.53 -21.48 -28.63
C ALA A 752 -12.95 -21.34 -28.08
N GLY A 753 -13.94 -21.50 -28.97
CA GLY A 753 -15.37 -21.36 -28.66
C GLY A 753 -15.86 -19.95 -28.31
N GLU A 754 -14.99 -18.94 -28.40
CA GLU A 754 -15.30 -17.53 -28.11
C GLU A 754 -15.31 -16.66 -29.37
N SER A 755 -15.73 -15.39 -29.20
CA SER A 755 -15.76 -14.40 -30.27
C SER A 755 -14.62 -13.38 -30.14
N LEU A 756 -13.89 -13.17 -31.25
CA LEU A 756 -12.88 -12.14 -31.42
C LEU A 756 -13.38 -11.07 -32.41
N ALA A 757 -13.34 -9.81 -32.01
CA ALA A 757 -13.50 -8.65 -32.88
C ALA A 757 -12.20 -7.87 -32.93
N LEU A 758 -11.59 -7.78 -34.11
CA LEU A 758 -10.39 -6.98 -34.34
C LEU A 758 -10.76 -5.74 -35.16
N ASN A 759 -10.56 -4.57 -34.57
CA ASN A 759 -10.85 -3.29 -35.18
C ASN A 759 -9.55 -2.57 -35.55
N ALA A 760 -9.42 -2.18 -36.82
CA ALA A 760 -8.33 -1.33 -37.28
C ALA A 760 -8.92 -0.02 -37.80
N THR A 761 -8.72 1.06 -37.06
CA THR A 761 -9.15 2.41 -37.46
C THR A 761 -8.07 3.15 -38.23
N LYS A 762 -6.84 2.63 -38.18
CA LYS A 762 -5.63 3.11 -38.87
C LYS A 762 -4.86 1.93 -39.45
N SER A 763 -3.96 2.21 -40.38
CA SER A 763 -3.11 1.17 -40.96
C SER A 763 -2.14 0.56 -39.94
N MET A 764 -1.97 -0.76 -40.00
CA MET A 764 -1.15 -1.54 -39.05
C MET A 764 -0.56 -2.77 -39.73
N ALA A 765 0.52 -3.31 -39.15
CA ALA A 765 1.14 -4.55 -39.58
C ALA A 765 1.39 -5.49 -38.39
N TYR A 766 1.05 -6.77 -38.55
CA TYR A 766 1.34 -7.84 -37.59
C TYR A 766 2.39 -8.77 -38.20
N MET A 767 3.54 -8.88 -37.52
CA MET A 767 4.75 -9.39 -38.16
C MET A 767 5.52 -10.36 -37.26
N GLY A 768 6.02 -11.45 -37.84
CA GLY A 768 6.95 -12.36 -37.18
C GLY A 768 6.33 -13.28 -36.13
N ASN A 769 5.01 -13.36 -36.05
CA ASN A 769 4.32 -14.24 -35.12
C ASN A 769 4.38 -15.70 -35.60
N THR A 770 4.67 -16.64 -34.69
CA THR A 770 5.00 -18.03 -35.06
C THR A 770 4.37 -19.08 -34.15
N SER A 771 3.94 -20.18 -34.74
CA SER A 771 3.50 -21.40 -34.06
C SER A 771 3.50 -22.58 -35.04
N ALA A 772 3.23 -23.80 -34.56
CA ALA A 772 3.06 -24.95 -35.45
C ALA A 772 1.78 -24.84 -36.30
N GLU A 773 0.69 -24.29 -35.75
CA GLU A 773 -0.55 -24.01 -36.45
C GLU A 773 -1.08 -22.60 -36.14
N GLY A 774 -1.17 -21.74 -37.15
CA GLY A 774 -1.67 -20.37 -36.99
C GLY A 774 -0.67 -19.48 -36.25
N GLY A 775 0.35 -18.98 -36.95
CA GLY A 775 1.41 -18.14 -36.40
C GLY A 775 0.86 -16.84 -35.81
N PHE A 776 -0.09 -16.20 -36.48
CA PHE A 776 -0.81 -15.06 -35.92
C PHE A 776 -2.05 -15.52 -35.15
N LEU A 777 -2.96 -16.26 -35.80
CA LEU A 777 -4.27 -16.58 -35.25
C LEU A 777 -4.63 -18.06 -35.42
N TYR A 778 -5.18 -18.66 -34.35
CA TYR A 778 -5.84 -19.95 -34.42
C TYR A 778 -7.27 -19.91 -33.86
N LEU A 779 -8.23 -20.44 -34.61
CA LEU A 779 -9.64 -20.55 -34.23
C LEU A 779 -10.03 -22.01 -33.98
N ASP A 780 -10.31 -22.35 -32.73
CA ASP A 780 -10.62 -23.71 -32.28
C ASP A 780 -12.07 -23.86 -31.83
N GLU A 781 -12.46 -25.11 -31.62
CA GLU A 781 -13.70 -25.47 -30.94
C GLU A 781 -13.39 -25.84 -29.49
N ASN A 782 -14.22 -25.38 -28.55
CA ASN A 782 -14.18 -25.91 -27.19
C ASN A 782 -15.58 -26.01 -26.58
N ALA A 783 -15.81 -27.08 -25.82
CA ALA A 783 -17.09 -27.36 -25.16
C ALA A 783 -18.33 -27.25 -26.10
N GLY A 784 -18.19 -27.68 -27.37
CA GLY A 784 -19.26 -27.67 -28.37
C GLY A 784 -19.61 -26.27 -28.91
N LYS A 785 -18.77 -25.28 -28.66
CA LYS A 785 -18.84 -23.94 -29.24
C LYS A 785 -17.66 -23.71 -30.16
N SER A 786 -17.93 -23.17 -31.34
CA SER A 786 -16.93 -22.84 -32.34
C SER A 786 -16.46 -21.40 -32.18
N ALA A 787 -15.16 -21.16 -32.34
CA ALA A 787 -14.62 -19.81 -32.33
C ALA A 787 -15.05 -19.00 -33.58
N SER A 788 -15.18 -17.70 -33.39
CA SER A 788 -15.44 -16.75 -34.48
C SER A 788 -14.49 -15.56 -34.42
N ALA A 789 -13.96 -15.10 -35.55
CA ALA A 789 -13.21 -13.85 -35.64
C ALA A 789 -13.82 -12.90 -36.67
N SER A 790 -13.93 -11.62 -36.32
CA SER A 790 -14.37 -10.55 -37.22
C SER A 790 -13.33 -9.43 -37.28
N PHE A 791 -12.84 -9.15 -38.48
CA PHE A 791 -11.87 -8.10 -38.77
C PHE A 791 -12.61 -6.93 -39.39
N ASN A 792 -12.76 -5.85 -38.62
CA ASN A 792 -13.43 -4.64 -39.04
C ASN A 792 -12.41 -3.55 -39.33
N ILE A 793 -12.15 -3.31 -40.62
CA ILE A 793 -11.11 -2.38 -41.08
C ILE A 793 -11.78 -1.13 -41.64
N SER A 794 -11.52 0.02 -41.01
CA SER A 794 -12.10 1.31 -41.39
C SER A 794 -11.72 1.71 -42.80
N ASP A 795 -12.55 2.56 -43.41
CA ASP A 795 -12.25 3.17 -44.71
C ASP A 795 -10.88 3.87 -44.70
N GLY A 796 -10.09 3.69 -45.75
CA GLY A 796 -8.71 4.17 -45.87
C GLY A 796 -7.66 3.48 -44.98
N ALA A 797 -8.04 2.54 -44.11
CA ALA A 797 -7.10 1.77 -43.29
C ALA A 797 -6.69 0.46 -43.99
N ILE A 798 -5.44 0.06 -43.79
CA ILE A 798 -4.87 -1.21 -44.29
C ILE A 798 -4.31 -2.00 -43.12
N LEU A 799 -4.82 -3.22 -42.91
CA LEU A 799 -4.21 -4.17 -41.98
C LEU A 799 -3.44 -5.25 -42.75
N THR A 800 -2.15 -5.36 -42.48
CA THR A 800 -1.27 -6.37 -43.08
C THR A 800 -0.90 -7.44 -42.04
N ILE A 801 -1.05 -8.71 -42.40
CA ILE A 801 -0.65 -9.86 -41.57
C ILE A 801 0.45 -10.61 -42.32
N GLY A 802 1.66 -10.57 -41.75
CA GLY A 802 2.84 -11.22 -42.28
C GLY A 802 3.65 -10.39 -43.25
N ALA A 803 4.95 -10.67 -43.28
CA ALA A 803 5.84 -10.15 -44.30
C ALA A 803 5.55 -10.79 -45.65
N ALA A 804 5.66 -9.97 -46.69
CA ALA A 804 5.74 -10.38 -48.08
C ALA A 804 6.69 -11.58 -48.27
N GLY A 805 6.22 -12.63 -48.95
CA GLY A 805 6.99 -13.86 -49.23
C GLY A 805 7.23 -14.79 -48.03
N SER A 806 6.71 -14.47 -46.84
CA SER A 806 6.85 -15.29 -45.64
C SER A 806 5.65 -16.22 -45.45
N GLY A 807 5.90 -17.44 -44.98
CA GLY A 807 4.85 -18.35 -44.47
C GLY A 807 4.52 -18.16 -42.98
N ALA A 808 5.22 -17.25 -42.29
CA ALA A 808 4.95 -16.91 -40.89
C ALA A 808 3.63 -16.13 -40.76
N ASP A 809 3.20 -15.83 -39.54
CA ASP A 809 1.95 -15.08 -39.27
C ASP A 809 0.69 -15.77 -39.84
N SER A 810 0.72 -17.10 -39.97
CA SER A 810 -0.37 -17.88 -40.54
C SER A 810 -1.68 -17.75 -39.75
N ILE A 811 -2.80 -17.95 -40.45
CA ILE A 811 -4.14 -18.04 -39.85
C ILE A 811 -4.66 -19.46 -40.09
N ALA A 812 -5.01 -20.16 -39.02
CA ALA A 812 -5.51 -21.53 -39.08
C ALA A 812 -6.76 -21.72 -38.20
N GLY A 813 -7.49 -22.81 -38.41
CA GLY A 813 -8.66 -23.11 -37.58
C GLY A 813 -9.47 -24.30 -38.04
N VAL A 814 -10.33 -24.79 -37.13
CA VAL A 814 -11.18 -25.96 -37.36
C VAL A 814 -12.34 -25.66 -38.32
N SER A 815 -12.95 -26.71 -38.89
CA SER A 815 -14.02 -26.58 -39.89
C SER A 815 -15.31 -25.93 -39.37
N SER A 816 -15.53 -25.97 -38.05
CA SER A 816 -16.69 -25.34 -37.42
C SER A 816 -16.49 -23.84 -37.15
N ALA A 817 -15.26 -23.33 -37.28
CA ALA A 817 -14.94 -21.93 -37.03
C ALA A 817 -15.44 -20.98 -38.13
N SER A 818 -15.56 -19.69 -37.80
CA SER A 818 -15.92 -18.64 -38.75
C SER A 818 -14.96 -17.45 -38.69
N PHE A 819 -14.61 -16.91 -39.86
CA PHE A 819 -13.77 -15.74 -40.03
C PHE A 819 -14.53 -14.75 -40.91
N SER A 820 -14.62 -13.49 -40.51
CA SER A 820 -15.26 -12.45 -41.31
C SER A 820 -14.38 -11.22 -41.49
N LYS A 821 -14.37 -10.67 -42.70
CA LYS A 821 -13.85 -9.33 -43.01
C LYS A 821 -15.02 -8.38 -43.23
N SER A 822 -15.03 -7.27 -42.51
CA SER A 822 -15.99 -6.17 -42.63
C SER A 822 -15.28 -4.81 -42.69
N GLY A 823 -16.06 -3.74 -42.84
CA GLY A 823 -15.52 -2.38 -43.04
C GLY A 823 -14.97 -2.17 -44.45
N ALA A 824 -14.93 -0.93 -44.89
CA ALA A 824 -14.55 -0.58 -46.27
C ALA A 824 -13.05 -0.71 -46.57
N GLY A 825 -12.20 -0.75 -45.54
CA GLY A 825 -10.74 -0.84 -45.71
C GLY A 825 -10.23 -2.21 -46.17
N ILE A 826 -8.91 -2.34 -46.19
CA ILE A 826 -8.20 -3.47 -46.81
C ILE A 826 -7.59 -4.38 -45.73
N LEU A 827 -7.79 -5.68 -45.88
CA LEU A 827 -7.06 -6.71 -45.13
C LEU A 827 -6.14 -7.48 -46.09
N THR A 828 -4.83 -7.45 -45.85
CA THR A 828 -3.84 -8.20 -46.62
C THR A 828 -3.22 -9.28 -45.74
N VAL A 829 -3.36 -10.54 -46.14
CA VAL A 829 -2.81 -11.71 -45.45
C VAL A 829 -1.71 -12.31 -46.33
N ASN A 830 -0.47 -12.06 -45.95
CA ASN A 830 0.72 -12.65 -46.57
C ASN A 830 1.10 -13.97 -45.89
N GLY A 831 0.72 -14.16 -44.63
CA GLY A 831 0.90 -15.43 -43.93
C GLY A 831 0.08 -16.57 -44.52
N ASP A 832 0.50 -17.81 -44.26
CA ASP A 832 -0.18 -19.00 -44.78
C ASP A 832 -1.63 -19.12 -44.24
N MET A 833 -2.62 -19.26 -45.13
CA MET A 833 -4.03 -19.45 -44.77
C MET A 833 -4.59 -20.83 -45.20
N SER A 834 -3.72 -21.75 -45.62
CA SER A 834 -4.10 -23.11 -46.03
C SER A 834 -4.64 -23.96 -44.87
N GLY A 835 -4.19 -23.68 -43.64
CA GLY A 835 -4.64 -24.35 -42.41
C GLY A 835 -5.99 -23.87 -41.87
N TYR A 836 -6.63 -22.88 -42.48
CA TYR A 836 -7.96 -22.43 -42.07
C TYR A 836 -9.04 -23.24 -42.79
N LEU A 837 -9.80 -24.05 -42.05
CA LEU A 837 -10.77 -25.00 -42.62
C LEU A 837 -12.23 -24.54 -42.49
N GLY A 838 -12.47 -23.43 -41.80
CA GLY A 838 -13.80 -22.92 -41.45
C GLY A 838 -14.52 -22.16 -42.58
N THR A 839 -15.49 -21.34 -42.18
CA THR A 839 -16.22 -20.45 -43.10
C THR A 839 -15.56 -19.08 -43.17
N LEU A 840 -15.19 -18.62 -44.37
CA LEU A 840 -14.70 -17.26 -44.63
C LEU A 840 -15.86 -16.41 -45.18
N ASN A 841 -16.13 -15.27 -44.55
CA ASN A 841 -17.12 -14.28 -45.00
C ASN A 841 -16.45 -12.95 -45.32
N VAL A 842 -16.48 -12.52 -46.57
CA VAL A 842 -16.00 -11.20 -46.99
C VAL A 842 -17.22 -10.31 -47.21
N ASN A 843 -17.56 -9.54 -46.17
CA ASN A 843 -18.81 -8.80 -46.10
C ASN A 843 -18.73 -7.38 -46.70
N ALA A 844 -17.54 -6.77 -46.68
CA ALA A 844 -17.28 -5.44 -47.21
C ALA A 844 -15.77 -5.18 -47.41
N GLY A 845 -15.45 -4.21 -48.27
CA GLY A 845 -14.09 -3.81 -48.57
C GLY A 845 -13.31 -4.90 -49.31
N THR A 846 -11.98 -4.84 -49.23
CA THR A 846 -11.08 -5.76 -49.91
C THR A 846 -10.37 -6.68 -48.91
N MET A 847 -10.30 -7.97 -49.23
CA MET A 847 -9.41 -8.93 -48.58
C MET A 847 -8.48 -9.55 -49.61
N ASN A 848 -7.17 -9.51 -49.38
CA ASN A 848 -6.16 -10.16 -50.21
C ASN A 848 -5.53 -11.31 -49.41
N VAL A 849 -5.51 -12.52 -49.97
CA VAL A 849 -4.83 -13.68 -49.43
C VAL A 849 -3.75 -14.11 -50.41
N ASN A 850 -2.49 -13.89 -50.03
CA ASN A 850 -1.35 -14.04 -50.94
C ASN A 850 -0.64 -15.40 -50.78
N ASN A 851 -0.93 -16.15 -49.72
CA ASN A 851 -0.25 -17.41 -49.45
C ASN A 851 -1.22 -18.51 -48.99
N GLY A 852 -1.88 -19.17 -49.96
CA GLY A 852 -2.78 -20.30 -49.71
C GLY A 852 -4.11 -19.92 -49.06
N LEU A 853 -5.17 -20.65 -49.38
CA LEU A 853 -6.50 -20.49 -48.76
C LEU A 853 -7.22 -21.84 -48.70
N GLY A 854 -7.44 -22.35 -47.48
CA GLY A 854 -8.01 -23.67 -47.23
C GLY A 854 -9.51 -23.72 -46.88
N ALA A 855 -10.17 -22.57 -46.75
CA ALA A 855 -11.50 -22.44 -46.15
C ALA A 855 -12.53 -23.42 -46.76
N GLY A 856 -13.31 -24.13 -45.92
CA GLY A 856 -14.32 -25.08 -46.40
C GLY A 856 -15.51 -24.39 -47.09
N SER A 857 -15.82 -23.16 -46.67
CA SER A 857 -16.85 -22.32 -47.30
C SER A 857 -16.34 -20.89 -47.43
N ILE A 858 -16.63 -20.23 -48.55
CA ILE A 858 -16.28 -18.84 -48.82
C ILE A 858 -17.54 -18.11 -49.29
N ASN A 859 -17.92 -17.05 -48.59
CA ASN A 859 -19.04 -16.18 -48.93
C ASN A 859 -18.51 -14.77 -49.22
N ILE A 860 -18.83 -14.23 -50.40
CA ILE A 860 -18.42 -12.89 -50.81
C ILE A 860 -19.69 -12.07 -51.05
N ALA A 861 -19.90 -11.04 -50.24
CA ALA A 861 -21.08 -10.19 -50.31
C ALA A 861 -21.02 -9.20 -51.49
N ALA A 862 -22.18 -8.70 -51.91
CA ALA A 862 -22.27 -7.66 -52.92
C ALA A 862 -21.48 -6.40 -52.49
N GLY A 863 -20.61 -5.92 -53.37
CA GLY A 863 -19.73 -4.78 -53.12
C GLY A 863 -18.44 -5.11 -52.34
N ALA A 864 -18.19 -6.38 -52.00
CA ALA A 864 -16.93 -6.84 -51.42
C ALA A 864 -16.00 -7.48 -52.47
N ASN A 865 -14.69 -7.46 -52.20
CA ASN A 865 -13.66 -8.06 -53.07
C ASN A 865 -12.79 -9.05 -52.29
N LEU A 866 -12.64 -10.27 -52.80
CA LEU A 866 -11.68 -11.26 -52.33
C LEU A 866 -10.63 -11.53 -53.42
N GLY A 867 -9.39 -11.12 -53.17
CA GLY A 867 -8.23 -11.48 -53.97
C GLY A 867 -7.50 -12.70 -53.42
N VAL A 868 -7.21 -13.69 -54.26
CA VAL A 868 -6.49 -14.91 -53.89
C VAL A 868 -5.33 -15.15 -54.86
N ALA A 869 -4.11 -15.24 -54.34
CA ALA A 869 -2.97 -15.75 -55.10
C ALA A 869 -3.01 -17.29 -55.08
N LEU A 870 -3.04 -17.90 -56.26
CA LEU A 870 -3.22 -19.34 -56.40
C LEU A 870 -1.89 -20.10 -56.29
N SER A 871 -2.00 -21.30 -55.73
CA SER A 871 -0.97 -22.32 -55.70
C SER A 871 -1.62 -23.68 -55.96
N SER A 872 -0.80 -24.71 -56.21
CA SER A 872 -1.32 -26.06 -56.49
C SER A 872 -2.24 -26.54 -55.36
N GLY A 873 -3.50 -26.88 -55.69
CA GLY A 873 -4.50 -27.34 -54.73
C GLY A 873 -5.21 -26.27 -53.90
N ALA A 874 -4.91 -24.97 -54.09
CA ALA A 874 -5.64 -23.88 -53.45
C ALA A 874 -7.16 -24.00 -53.73
N LEU A 875 -8.02 -23.61 -52.79
CA LEU A 875 -9.49 -23.64 -52.94
C LEU A 875 -10.14 -25.02 -53.22
N SER A 876 -9.37 -26.11 -53.26
CA SER A 876 -9.88 -27.44 -53.64
C SER A 876 -10.95 -28.00 -52.70
N SER A 877 -10.94 -27.56 -51.44
CA SER A 877 -11.95 -27.86 -50.42
C SER A 877 -13.06 -26.80 -50.31
N SER A 878 -12.96 -25.68 -51.05
CA SER A 878 -13.79 -24.51 -50.83
C SER A 878 -15.08 -24.54 -51.64
N ALA A 879 -16.21 -24.51 -50.94
CA ALA A 879 -17.50 -24.15 -51.52
C ALA A 879 -17.65 -22.62 -51.57
N VAL A 880 -17.69 -22.04 -52.77
CA VAL A 880 -17.70 -20.59 -52.97
C VAL A 880 -19.09 -20.10 -53.34
N VAL A 881 -19.59 -19.10 -52.61
CA VAL A 881 -20.78 -18.31 -52.94
C VAL A 881 -20.33 -16.86 -53.16
N ASN A 882 -20.40 -16.40 -54.41
CA ASN A 882 -19.91 -15.09 -54.81
C ASN A 882 -21.04 -14.18 -55.31
N ASP A 883 -21.37 -13.15 -54.55
CA ASP A 883 -22.25 -12.04 -54.97
C ASP A 883 -21.48 -10.71 -55.17
N GLY A 884 -20.15 -10.72 -54.93
CA GLY A 884 -19.26 -9.58 -55.11
C GLY A 884 -18.24 -9.81 -56.23
N VAL A 885 -16.95 -9.60 -55.93
CA VAL A 885 -15.84 -9.85 -56.85
C VAL A 885 -14.89 -10.90 -56.27
N LEU A 886 -14.64 -11.97 -57.02
CA LEU A 886 -13.57 -12.93 -56.74
C LEU A 886 -12.43 -12.73 -57.72
N SER A 887 -11.29 -12.26 -57.23
CA SER A 887 -10.09 -11.99 -58.04
C SER A 887 -9.11 -13.15 -57.86
N LEU A 888 -9.05 -14.04 -58.86
CA LEU A 888 -8.11 -15.16 -58.90
C LEU A 888 -6.84 -14.71 -59.61
N LYS A 889 -5.72 -14.68 -58.88
CA LYS A 889 -4.41 -14.36 -59.42
C LYS A 889 -3.63 -15.65 -59.61
N ARG A 890 -3.06 -15.84 -60.80
CA ARG A 890 -2.26 -17.02 -61.18
C ARG A 890 -1.27 -17.48 -60.09
N GLY A 891 -0.63 -16.54 -59.39
CA GLY A 891 0.29 -16.84 -58.30
C GLY A 891 1.45 -17.73 -58.75
N THR A 892 1.62 -18.88 -58.10
CA THR A 892 2.74 -19.80 -58.33
C THR A 892 2.43 -20.92 -59.33
N LEU A 893 1.24 -20.90 -59.95
CA LEU A 893 0.81 -21.95 -60.88
C LEU A 893 1.68 -22.02 -62.14
N SER A 894 2.03 -23.25 -62.52
CA SER A 894 2.70 -23.53 -63.79
C SER A 894 1.74 -23.33 -64.97
N ASP A 895 2.28 -23.11 -66.17
CA ASP A 895 1.46 -23.01 -67.39
C ASP A 895 0.54 -24.24 -67.50
N ARG A 896 -0.74 -23.99 -67.81
CA ARG A 896 -1.80 -25.02 -67.96
C ARG A 896 -2.14 -25.80 -66.68
N GLU A 897 -1.57 -25.44 -65.54
CA GLU A 897 -2.00 -26.00 -64.25
C GLU A 897 -3.41 -25.53 -63.91
N THR A 898 -4.19 -26.39 -63.24
CA THR A 898 -5.60 -26.12 -62.94
C THR A 898 -5.85 -26.13 -61.44
N VAL A 899 -6.74 -25.25 -61.00
CA VAL A 899 -7.26 -25.18 -59.64
C VAL A 899 -8.78 -25.25 -59.71
N SER A 900 -9.36 -26.30 -59.12
CA SER A 900 -10.81 -26.49 -59.08
C SER A 900 -11.35 -26.18 -57.70
N MET A 901 -12.46 -25.44 -57.62
CA MET A 901 -13.23 -25.25 -56.39
C MET A 901 -14.10 -26.49 -56.11
N ALA A 902 -14.44 -26.74 -54.84
CA ALA A 902 -15.38 -27.83 -54.51
C ALA A 902 -16.78 -27.56 -55.10
N SER A 903 -17.21 -26.29 -55.09
CA SER A 903 -18.37 -25.81 -55.83
C SER A 903 -18.29 -24.29 -56.00
N TYR A 904 -18.92 -23.75 -57.04
CA TYR A 904 -19.08 -22.31 -57.22
C TYR A 904 -20.55 -21.97 -57.52
N ASN A 905 -21.09 -20.98 -56.80
CA ASN A 905 -22.43 -20.41 -57.00
C ASN A 905 -22.40 -18.90 -56.79
N GLY A 906 -23.46 -18.20 -57.23
CA GLY A 906 -23.65 -16.76 -57.02
C GLY A 906 -23.62 -15.94 -58.31
N SER A 907 -23.99 -14.68 -58.20
CA SER A 907 -24.14 -13.76 -59.35
C SER A 907 -22.99 -12.77 -59.53
N GLY A 908 -22.01 -12.80 -58.62
CA GLY A 908 -20.82 -11.97 -58.63
C GLY A 908 -19.85 -12.29 -59.77
N SER A 909 -18.96 -11.33 -60.05
CA SER A 909 -17.96 -11.46 -61.12
C SER A 909 -16.71 -12.19 -60.63
N VAL A 910 -16.07 -12.92 -61.56
CA VAL A 910 -14.74 -13.52 -61.36
C VAL A 910 -13.77 -12.83 -62.29
N ALA A 911 -12.68 -12.29 -61.73
CA ALA A 911 -11.54 -11.80 -62.49
C ALA A 911 -10.45 -12.88 -62.47
N ALA A 912 -10.03 -13.34 -63.65
CA ALA A 912 -9.10 -14.47 -63.80
C ALA A 912 -7.75 -14.00 -64.34
N PHE A 913 -6.94 -13.39 -63.48
CA PHE A 913 -5.66 -12.79 -63.88
C PHE A 913 -4.60 -13.87 -64.15
N GLY A 914 -4.06 -13.88 -65.38
CA GLY A 914 -3.02 -14.82 -65.81
C GLY A 914 -3.55 -16.17 -66.27
N GLY A 915 -4.84 -16.27 -66.57
CA GLY A 915 -5.47 -17.53 -66.99
C GLY A 915 -6.93 -17.39 -67.40
N PHE A 916 -7.65 -18.50 -67.25
CA PHE A 916 -9.06 -18.62 -67.62
C PHE A 916 -9.86 -19.19 -66.46
N TYR A 917 -11.11 -18.77 -66.34
CA TYR A 917 -12.05 -19.33 -65.38
C TYR A 917 -13.30 -19.85 -66.08
N GLU A 918 -13.59 -21.13 -65.89
CA GLU A 918 -14.79 -21.77 -66.43
C GLU A 918 -15.31 -22.84 -65.46
N ASN A 919 -16.62 -22.82 -65.19
CA ASN A 919 -17.32 -23.85 -64.40
C ASN A 919 -16.66 -24.21 -63.05
N GLY A 920 -16.19 -23.23 -62.29
CA GLY A 920 -15.54 -23.47 -61.00
C GLY A 920 -14.06 -23.86 -61.08
N VAL A 921 -13.45 -23.84 -62.28
CA VAL A 921 -12.06 -24.20 -62.51
C VAL A 921 -11.29 -23.01 -63.06
N PHE A 922 -10.22 -22.63 -62.37
CA PHE A 922 -9.19 -21.74 -62.91
C PHE A 922 -8.13 -22.58 -63.64
N THR A 923 -7.76 -22.18 -64.85
CA THR A 923 -6.67 -22.77 -65.63
C THR A 923 -5.63 -21.70 -65.89
N ALA A 924 -4.40 -21.89 -65.42
CA ALA A 924 -3.30 -20.97 -65.69
C ALA A 924 -3.00 -20.92 -67.20
N GLY A 925 -2.90 -19.71 -67.73
CA GLY A 925 -2.64 -19.47 -69.13
C GLY A 925 -1.19 -19.74 -69.52
N ALA A 926 -0.89 -19.66 -70.81
CA ALA A 926 0.49 -19.68 -71.29
C ALA A 926 1.22 -18.41 -70.82
N SER A 927 2.49 -18.53 -70.43
CA SER A 927 3.35 -17.40 -70.13
C SER A 927 4.47 -17.22 -71.16
N ALA A 928 4.87 -15.97 -71.41
CA ALA A 928 6.04 -15.67 -72.24
C ALA A 928 6.78 -14.42 -71.77
N GLU A 929 8.06 -14.33 -72.12
CA GLU A 929 8.85 -13.11 -72.01
C GLU A 929 8.38 -12.06 -73.03
N ALA A 930 8.34 -10.81 -72.61
CA ALA A 930 7.89 -9.68 -73.42
C ALA A 930 8.74 -9.56 -74.68
N SER A 931 8.09 -9.56 -75.83
CA SER A 931 8.73 -9.43 -77.14
C SER A 931 7.80 -8.72 -78.11
N ASN A 932 8.39 -8.06 -79.11
CA ASN A 932 7.62 -7.35 -80.12
C ASN A 932 6.77 -8.34 -80.94
N GLY A 933 5.46 -8.08 -81.00
CA GLY A 933 4.47 -8.90 -81.69
C GLY A 933 3.84 -9.99 -80.83
N LEU A 934 4.17 -10.08 -79.53
CA LEU A 934 3.56 -11.04 -78.61
C LEU A 934 2.06 -10.76 -78.47
N THR A 935 1.22 -11.78 -78.64
CA THR A 935 -0.23 -11.65 -78.56
C THR A 935 -0.79 -12.14 -77.23
N VAL A 936 -1.58 -11.30 -76.59
CA VAL A 936 -2.38 -11.60 -75.39
C VAL A 936 -3.83 -11.72 -75.81
N GLY A 937 -4.50 -12.80 -75.41
CA GLY A 937 -5.84 -13.11 -75.88
C GLY A 937 -6.33 -14.46 -75.36
N SER A 938 -7.47 -14.92 -75.88
CA SER A 938 -8.11 -16.18 -75.46
C SER A 938 -7.75 -17.39 -76.33
N ALA A 939 -7.03 -17.19 -77.44
CA ALA A 939 -6.67 -18.28 -78.34
C ALA A 939 -5.57 -19.17 -77.75
N ASP A 940 -5.51 -20.44 -78.18
CA ASP A 940 -4.51 -21.41 -77.69
C ASP A 940 -3.04 -20.98 -77.88
N THR A 941 -2.79 -20.12 -78.87
CA THR A 941 -1.47 -19.56 -79.20
C THR A 941 -1.14 -18.27 -78.47
N ASP A 942 -2.13 -17.64 -77.82
CA ASP A 942 -1.96 -16.37 -77.11
C ASP A 942 -1.53 -16.63 -75.67
N VAL A 943 -0.84 -15.66 -75.08
CA VAL A 943 -0.41 -15.72 -73.67
C VAL A 943 -1.35 -14.92 -72.78
N GLN A 944 -1.39 -15.27 -71.50
CA GLN A 944 -2.20 -14.57 -70.50
C GLN A 944 -1.32 -14.00 -69.37
N THR A 945 -0.05 -14.43 -69.31
CA THR A 945 0.95 -13.84 -68.42
C THR A 945 2.14 -13.40 -69.25
N VAL A 946 2.53 -12.14 -69.11
CA VAL A 946 3.71 -11.58 -69.77
C VAL A 946 4.74 -11.21 -68.71
N LYS A 947 5.97 -11.65 -68.91
CA LYS A 947 7.10 -11.39 -68.02
C LYS A 947 8.10 -10.48 -68.70
N TYR A 948 8.74 -9.60 -67.95
CA TYR A 948 9.84 -8.79 -68.45
C TYR A 948 10.89 -8.67 -67.36
N SER A 949 12.14 -8.96 -67.73
CA SER A 949 13.30 -8.84 -66.84
C SER A 949 14.46 -8.17 -67.56
N SER A 950 14.95 -7.04 -67.04
CA SER A 950 16.11 -6.33 -67.57
C SER A 950 16.88 -5.63 -66.45
N ASP A 951 18.18 -5.87 -66.33
CA ASP A 951 19.10 -5.17 -65.39
C ASP A 951 18.60 -5.05 -63.92
N GLY A 952 17.85 -6.03 -63.43
CA GLY A 952 17.30 -6.06 -62.06
C GLY A 952 15.87 -5.53 -61.92
N GLU A 953 15.32 -4.92 -62.98
CA GLU A 953 13.91 -4.55 -63.08
C GLU A 953 13.10 -5.77 -63.53
N ASN A 954 12.06 -6.13 -62.77
CA ASN A 954 11.17 -7.24 -63.08
C ASN A 954 9.72 -6.77 -63.10
N LEU A 955 9.01 -7.15 -64.17
CA LEU A 955 7.58 -6.91 -64.35
C LEU A 955 6.88 -8.23 -64.69
N VAL A 956 5.77 -8.48 -64.02
CA VAL A 956 4.81 -9.53 -64.38
C VAL A 956 3.46 -8.88 -64.63
N MET A 957 2.89 -9.15 -65.80
CA MET A 957 1.58 -8.70 -66.22
C MET A 957 0.67 -9.92 -66.38
N ASP A 958 -0.25 -10.09 -65.44
CA ASP A 958 -1.26 -11.14 -65.47
C ASP A 958 -2.58 -10.57 -65.97
N PHE A 959 -2.97 -10.96 -67.19
CA PHE A 959 -4.14 -10.44 -67.88
C PHE A 959 -5.41 -11.18 -67.50
N ASP A 960 -6.49 -10.45 -67.25
CA ASP A 960 -7.85 -10.98 -67.27
C ASP A 960 -8.44 -10.80 -68.67
N VAL A 961 -8.43 -11.89 -69.44
CA VAL A 961 -8.91 -11.93 -70.83
C VAL A 961 -10.37 -12.37 -70.94
N SER A 962 -11.06 -12.57 -69.82
CA SER A 962 -12.40 -13.18 -69.78
C SER A 962 -13.47 -12.39 -70.56
N LYS A 963 -13.28 -11.07 -70.70
CA LYS A 963 -14.21 -10.17 -71.41
C LYS A 963 -13.79 -9.85 -72.85
N MET A 964 -12.65 -10.36 -73.30
CA MET A 964 -12.09 -10.00 -74.62
C MET A 964 -12.73 -10.77 -75.78
N GLY A 965 -13.36 -11.93 -75.54
CA GLY A 965 -13.82 -12.80 -76.62
C GLY A 965 -12.66 -13.21 -77.53
N ASP A 966 -12.85 -13.11 -78.86
CA ASP A 966 -11.81 -13.40 -79.88
C ASP A 966 -10.84 -12.23 -80.11
N ALA A 967 -11.01 -11.10 -79.40
CA ALA A 967 -10.11 -9.96 -79.54
C ALA A 967 -8.75 -10.26 -78.89
N LYS A 968 -7.72 -9.56 -79.36
CA LYS A 968 -6.35 -9.71 -78.88
C LYS A 968 -5.66 -8.37 -78.69
N ILE A 969 -4.74 -8.35 -77.74
CA ILE A 969 -3.79 -7.26 -77.51
C ILE A 969 -2.45 -7.70 -78.12
N THR A 970 -1.84 -6.87 -78.95
CA THR A 970 -0.49 -7.13 -79.49
C THR A 970 0.50 -6.22 -78.80
N LEU A 971 1.43 -6.80 -78.03
CA LEU A 971 2.51 -6.05 -77.38
C LEU A 971 3.55 -5.63 -78.42
N GLU A 972 3.84 -4.34 -78.48
CA GLU A 972 4.85 -3.77 -79.38
C GLU A 972 6.19 -3.63 -78.67
N SER A 973 6.18 -3.13 -77.43
CA SER A 973 7.38 -3.04 -76.58
C SER A 973 7.05 -2.93 -75.10
N VAL A 974 7.95 -3.46 -74.26
CA VAL A 974 8.00 -3.22 -72.81
C VAL A 974 9.42 -2.75 -72.49
N SER A 975 9.55 -1.65 -71.77
CA SER A 975 10.85 -1.13 -71.34
C SER A 975 10.77 -0.49 -69.97
N ALA A 976 11.81 -0.67 -69.14
CA ALA A 976 11.93 0.07 -67.89
C ALA A 976 12.03 1.59 -68.15
N VAL A 977 11.31 2.40 -67.37
CA VAL A 977 11.43 3.86 -67.41
C VAL A 977 12.43 4.34 -66.37
N SER A 978 13.41 5.13 -66.81
CA SER A 978 14.34 5.82 -65.89
C SER A 978 13.92 7.26 -65.58
N ASP A 979 12.82 7.72 -66.17
CA ASP A 979 12.33 9.09 -66.04
C ASP A 979 11.51 9.26 -64.75
N LYS A 980 12.04 10.04 -63.82
CA LYS A 980 11.36 10.43 -62.59
C LYS A 980 10.28 11.49 -62.82
N GLY A 981 10.34 12.27 -63.91
CA GLY A 981 9.41 13.35 -64.22
C GLY A 981 9.04 14.20 -63.00
N ASN A 982 7.74 14.29 -62.73
CA ASN A 982 7.14 14.96 -61.57
C ASN A 982 6.67 13.98 -60.45
N ILE A 983 7.14 12.73 -60.44
CA ILE A 983 6.84 11.75 -59.39
C ILE A 983 7.38 12.25 -58.05
N GLN A 984 6.55 12.19 -57.01
CA GLN A 984 6.97 12.49 -55.64
C GLN A 984 7.61 11.27 -54.99
N GLY A 985 8.69 11.49 -54.23
CA GLY A 985 9.41 10.42 -53.53
C GLY A 985 10.59 9.83 -54.32
N THR A 986 11.04 8.64 -53.94
CA THR A 986 12.08 7.87 -54.65
C THR A 986 11.40 6.89 -55.60
N LEU A 987 11.71 6.97 -56.90
CA LEU A 987 11.24 6.00 -57.89
C LEU A 987 11.82 4.63 -57.52
N LEU A 988 10.95 3.66 -57.24
CA LEU A 988 11.32 2.29 -56.88
C LEU A 988 11.47 1.43 -58.13
N SER A 989 10.50 1.52 -59.05
CA SER A 989 10.50 0.85 -60.34
C SER A 989 9.47 1.51 -61.26
N GLY A 990 9.61 1.36 -62.58
CA GLY A 990 8.60 1.78 -63.53
C GLY A 990 8.84 1.22 -64.92
N PHE A 991 7.76 1.02 -65.68
CA PHE A 991 7.80 0.46 -67.02
C PHE A 991 6.86 1.19 -67.95
N ASP A 992 7.28 1.31 -69.21
CA ASP A 992 6.47 1.75 -70.33
C ASP A 992 6.04 0.53 -71.14
N VAL A 993 4.72 0.38 -71.31
CA VAL A 993 4.11 -0.72 -72.05
C VAL A 993 3.38 -0.15 -73.25
N VAL A 994 3.88 -0.48 -74.44
CA VAL A 994 3.27 -0.09 -75.72
C VAL A 994 2.59 -1.30 -76.32
N ALA A 995 1.28 -1.18 -76.56
CA ALA A 995 0.46 -2.25 -77.10
C ALA A 995 -0.57 -1.71 -78.10
N SER A 996 -0.93 -2.55 -79.06
CA SER A 996 -1.98 -2.29 -80.05
C SER A 996 -3.21 -3.15 -79.76
N TYR A 997 -4.36 -2.50 -79.60
CA TYR A 997 -5.64 -3.12 -79.29
C TYR A 997 -6.80 -2.19 -79.67
N ASP A 998 -8.02 -2.72 -79.72
CA ASP A 998 -9.23 -1.91 -79.93
C ASP A 998 -9.51 -1.07 -78.67
N ALA A 999 -9.67 0.25 -78.80
CA ALA A 999 -9.92 1.14 -77.68
C ALA A 999 -11.26 0.85 -76.94
N ALA A 1000 -12.18 0.10 -77.55
CA ALA A 1000 -13.42 -0.36 -76.92
C ALA A 1000 -13.27 -1.70 -76.16
N LEU A 1001 -12.07 -2.30 -76.18
CA LEU A 1001 -11.80 -3.58 -75.52
C LEU A 1001 -11.80 -3.42 -73.99
N ASP A 1002 -12.64 -4.20 -73.31
CA ASP A 1002 -12.68 -4.29 -71.84
C ASP A 1002 -11.73 -5.41 -71.40
N PHE A 1003 -10.63 -5.03 -70.75
CA PHE A 1003 -9.68 -5.93 -70.13
C PHE A 1003 -9.10 -5.27 -68.88
N SER A 1004 -8.54 -6.08 -68.00
CA SER A 1004 -7.75 -5.58 -66.88
C SER A 1004 -6.48 -6.43 -66.73
N VAL A 1005 -5.45 -5.84 -66.14
CA VAL A 1005 -4.17 -6.52 -65.91
C VAL A 1005 -3.70 -6.25 -64.49
N VAL A 1006 -3.27 -7.31 -63.81
CA VAL A 1006 -2.48 -7.18 -62.59
C VAL A 1006 -1.05 -6.88 -63.01
N PHE A 1007 -0.67 -5.60 -62.89
CA PHE A 1007 0.65 -5.10 -63.15
C PHE A 1007 1.50 -5.21 -61.88
N SER A 1008 2.46 -6.13 -61.87
CA SER A 1008 3.30 -6.44 -60.70
C SER A 1008 4.76 -6.11 -60.98
N ALA A 1009 5.26 -5.06 -60.35
CA ALA A 1009 6.66 -4.63 -60.48
C ALA A 1009 7.46 -4.97 -59.23
N TYR A 1010 8.69 -5.45 -59.40
CA TYR A 1010 9.61 -5.59 -58.28
C TYR A 1010 10.07 -4.21 -57.80
N VAL A 1011 9.80 -3.89 -56.54
CA VAL A 1011 10.11 -2.59 -55.91
C VAL A 1011 11.08 -2.72 -54.73
N GLY A 1012 11.55 -3.95 -54.44
CA GLY A 1012 12.42 -4.27 -53.30
C GLY A 1012 11.66 -4.91 -52.14
N GLU A 1013 12.34 -5.68 -51.29
CA GLU A 1013 11.79 -6.35 -50.11
C GLU A 1013 11.72 -5.43 -48.87
N GLY A 1014 10.83 -5.76 -47.93
CA GLY A 1014 10.77 -5.11 -46.60
C GLY A 1014 10.17 -3.71 -46.57
N LEU A 1015 9.50 -3.27 -47.66
CA LEU A 1015 8.84 -1.97 -47.70
C LEU A 1015 7.48 -1.99 -46.98
N ASP A 1016 7.11 -0.87 -46.38
CA ASP A 1016 5.75 -0.62 -45.88
C ASP A 1016 4.86 -0.21 -47.07
N VAL A 1017 3.80 -0.97 -47.33
CA VAL A 1017 2.86 -0.71 -48.45
C VAL A 1017 2.23 0.68 -48.35
N SER A 1018 2.04 1.22 -47.14
CA SER A 1018 1.48 2.56 -46.93
C SER A 1018 2.41 3.68 -47.40
N GLN A 1019 3.69 3.39 -47.60
CA GLN A 1019 4.68 4.32 -48.12
C GLN A 1019 4.86 4.19 -49.64
N ILE A 1020 4.22 3.21 -50.28
CA ILE A 1020 4.29 3.00 -51.73
C ILE A 1020 3.17 3.79 -52.40
N SER A 1021 3.50 4.51 -53.47
CA SER A 1021 2.53 5.22 -54.33
C SER A 1021 2.64 4.70 -55.77
N ALA A 1022 1.49 4.50 -56.42
CA ALA A 1022 1.40 4.11 -57.82
C ALA A 1022 1.16 5.35 -58.70
N TRP A 1023 1.79 5.38 -59.87
CA TRP A 1023 1.72 6.49 -60.82
C TRP A 1023 1.44 5.98 -62.22
N HIS A 1024 0.72 6.78 -62.99
CA HIS A 1024 0.44 6.53 -64.40
C HIS A 1024 0.89 7.71 -65.26
N LYS A 1025 1.41 7.43 -66.45
CA LYS A 1025 1.70 8.42 -67.48
C LYS A 1025 1.09 7.96 -68.79
N GLU A 1026 0.10 8.72 -69.26
CA GLU A 1026 -0.55 8.46 -70.54
C GLU A 1026 0.45 8.52 -71.70
N SER A 1027 0.26 7.68 -72.71
CA SER A 1027 1.11 7.63 -73.90
C SER A 1027 1.18 9.01 -74.60
N GLY A 1028 2.38 9.58 -74.69
CA GLY A 1028 2.62 10.90 -75.29
C GLY A 1028 2.52 12.09 -74.33
N SER A 1029 2.24 11.87 -73.05
CA SER A 1029 2.34 12.86 -71.97
C SER A 1029 3.73 12.85 -71.35
N ASP A 1030 4.19 14.02 -70.88
CA ASP A 1030 5.41 14.17 -70.06
C ASP A 1030 5.10 14.26 -68.55
N VAL A 1031 3.83 14.06 -68.16
CA VAL A 1031 3.35 14.25 -66.78
C VAL A 1031 2.86 12.94 -66.20
N TRP A 1032 3.41 12.57 -65.05
CA TRP A 1032 2.95 11.48 -64.20
C TRP A 1032 1.79 11.95 -63.31
N THR A 1033 0.71 11.19 -63.30
CA THR A 1033 -0.44 11.38 -62.40
C THR A 1033 -0.43 10.30 -61.32
N LEU A 1034 -0.76 10.69 -60.09
CA LEU A 1034 -0.92 9.73 -58.99
C LEU A 1034 -2.13 8.85 -59.32
N LEU A 1035 -1.94 7.54 -59.25
CA LEU A 1035 -3.00 6.57 -59.47
C LEU A 1035 -3.59 6.19 -58.11
N GLU A 1036 -4.81 6.65 -57.84
CA GLU A 1036 -5.57 6.23 -56.65
C GLU A 1036 -6.08 4.80 -56.88
N THR A 1037 -5.26 3.82 -56.50
CA THR A 1037 -5.57 2.39 -56.61
C THR A 1037 -5.03 1.62 -55.41
N ASP A 1038 -5.64 0.48 -55.12
CA ASP A 1038 -5.18 -0.42 -54.08
C ASP A 1038 -3.87 -1.08 -54.51
N ILE A 1039 -2.82 -0.92 -53.71
CA ILE A 1039 -1.52 -1.56 -53.94
C ILE A 1039 -1.45 -2.82 -53.09
N SER A 1040 -1.30 -3.97 -53.76
CA SER A 1040 -0.92 -5.22 -53.12
C SER A 1040 0.60 -5.32 -53.11
N TYR A 1041 1.19 -5.78 -52.01
CA TYR A 1041 2.64 -5.92 -51.89
C TYR A 1041 3.02 -7.28 -51.30
N ASP A 1042 3.73 -8.09 -52.09
CA ASP A 1042 4.15 -9.45 -51.72
C ASP A 1042 5.45 -9.87 -52.44
N GLY A 1043 6.35 -10.60 -51.76
CA GLY A 1043 7.68 -10.99 -52.26
C GLY A 1043 8.54 -9.85 -52.86
N GLY A 1044 8.37 -8.60 -52.40
CA GLY A 1044 9.03 -7.43 -52.99
C GLY A 1044 8.38 -6.92 -54.29
N MET A 1045 7.26 -7.50 -54.71
CA MET A 1045 6.45 -7.08 -55.86
C MET A 1045 5.32 -6.16 -55.39
N ALA A 1046 5.23 -4.96 -55.94
CA ALA A 1046 4.05 -4.10 -55.83
C ALA A 1046 3.14 -4.33 -57.04
N SER A 1047 1.88 -4.64 -56.75
CA SER A 1047 0.88 -5.02 -57.74
C SER A 1047 -0.33 -4.09 -57.71
N ILE A 1048 -0.74 -3.63 -58.88
CA ILE A 1048 -1.94 -2.83 -59.10
C ILE A 1048 -2.78 -3.44 -60.22
N VAL A 1049 -4.10 -3.26 -60.16
CA VAL A 1049 -4.97 -3.57 -61.30
C VAL A 1049 -5.12 -2.32 -62.15
N VAL A 1050 -4.89 -2.46 -63.46
CA VAL A 1050 -5.01 -1.36 -64.42
C VAL A 1050 -5.80 -1.81 -65.66
N ASP A 1051 -6.51 -0.88 -66.28
CA ASP A 1051 -7.45 -1.14 -67.39
C ASP A 1051 -6.93 -0.59 -68.73
N GLY A 1052 -5.62 -0.42 -68.85
CA GLY A 1052 -5.00 0.20 -70.01
C GLY A 1052 -3.48 0.04 -70.02
N PHE A 1053 -2.87 0.56 -71.08
CA PHE A 1053 -1.41 0.57 -71.24
C PHE A 1053 -0.89 2.00 -71.36
N GLY A 1054 0.37 2.17 -70.98
CA GLY A 1054 1.09 3.43 -70.88
C GLY A 1054 2.31 3.19 -69.98
N SER A 1055 2.84 4.26 -69.39
CA SER A 1055 3.88 4.08 -68.38
C SER A 1055 3.27 3.99 -66.98
N TYR A 1056 3.69 3.00 -66.20
CA TYR A 1056 3.32 2.83 -64.79
C TYR A 1056 4.57 2.82 -63.93
N ALA A 1057 4.49 3.40 -62.74
CA ALA A 1057 5.63 3.49 -61.84
C ALA A 1057 5.20 3.41 -60.38
N PHE A 1058 6.12 2.96 -59.53
CA PHE A 1058 5.98 2.95 -58.08
C PHE A 1058 7.05 3.85 -57.45
N SER A 1059 6.67 4.60 -56.42
CA SER A 1059 7.61 5.39 -55.63
C SER A 1059 7.42 5.17 -54.13
N SER A 1060 8.47 5.42 -53.34
CA SER A 1060 8.39 5.51 -51.88
C SER A 1060 8.32 6.97 -51.42
N ILE A 1061 7.44 7.26 -50.47
CA ILE A 1061 7.39 8.55 -49.78
C ILE A 1061 8.54 8.60 -48.74
N PRO A 1062 9.36 9.67 -48.68
CA PRO A 1062 10.48 9.74 -47.72
C PRO A 1062 10.00 9.65 -46.27
N GLU A 1063 10.75 8.97 -45.41
CA GLU A 1063 10.43 8.93 -43.98
C GLU A 1063 10.39 10.35 -43.38
N PRO A 1064 9.50 10.63 -42.41
CA PRO A 1064 9.42 11.94 -41.74
C PRO A 1064 10.76 12.45 -41.18
N SER A 1065 11.67 11.53 -40.82
CA SER A 1065 13.02 11.78 -40.31
C SER A 1065 13.94 12.44 -41.35
N GLU A 1066 13.85 12.06 -42.62
CA GLU A 1066 14.66 12.60 -43.72
C GLU A 1066 14.20 14.02 -44.11
N ILE A 1067 12.88 14.26 -44.08
CA ILE A 1067 12.28 15.58 -44.29
C ILE A 1067 12.68 16.52 -43.15
N ALA A 1068 12.70 16.03 -41.90
CA ALA A 1068 13.17 16.79 -40.75
C ALA A 1068 14.68 17.11 -40.82
N ALA A 1069 15.52 16.20 -41.31
CA ALA A 1069 16.94 16.44 -41.52
C ALA A 1069 17.22 17.48 -42.63
N ALA A 1070 16.46 17.43 -43.73
CA ALA A 1070 16.55 18.42 -44.81
C ALA A 1070 16.08 19.82 -44.34
N LEU A 1071 14.99 19.91 -43.58
CA LEU A 1071 14.53 21.16 -42.96
C LEU A 1071 15.52 21.67 -41.90
N GLY A 1072 16.15 20.78 -41.14
CA GLY A 1072 17.23 21.10 -40.20
C GLY A 1072 18.47 21.68 -40.89
N MET A 1073 18.89 21.11 -42.02
CA MET A 1073 19.99 21.66 -42.83
C MET A 1073 19.64 23.01 -43.47
N LEU A 1074 18.40 23.21 -43.94
CA LEU A 1074 17.91 24.50 -44.43
C LEU A 1074 17.88 25.56 -43.34
N ALA A 1075 17.46 25.21 -42.11
CA ALA A 1075 17.50 26.09 -40.95
C ALA A 1075 18.94 26.45 -40.55
N LEU A 1076 19.88 25.51 -40.60
CA LEU A 1076 21.32 25.76 -40.37
C LEU A 1076 21.94 26.64 -41.47
N GLY A 1077 21.52 26.45 -42.73
CA GLY A 1077 21.90 27.30 -43.86
C GLY A 1077 21.38 28.74 -43.73
N PHE A 1078 20.13 28.92 -43.31
CA PHE A 1078 19.56 30.24 -43.00
C PHE A 1078 20.23 30.89 -41.79
N ALA A 1079 20.57 30.12 -40.76
CA ALA A 1079 21.33 30.60 -39.60
C ALA A 1079 22.76 31.05 -39.98
N ALA A 1080 23.44 30.31 -40.86
CA ALA A 1080 24.75 30.67 -41.38
C ALA A 1080 24.70 31.90 -42.32
N PHE A 1081 23.65 32.03 -43.14
CA PHE A 1081 23.41 33.20 -43.99
C PHE A 1081 23.08 34.45 -43.18
N ARG A 1082 22.32 34.33 -42.08
CA ARG A 1082 22.02 35.42 -41.15
C ARG A 1082 23.24 35.85 -40.31
N ARG A 1083 24.24 34.97 -40.15
CA ARG A 1083 25.51 35.27 -39.46
C ARG A 1083 26.57 35.92 -40.37
N ARG A 1084 26.34 35.95 -41.70
CA ARG A 1084 27.22 36.59 -42.71
C ARG A 1084 26.69 37.93 -43.23
N ARG A 1085 25.59 38.45 -42.68
CA ARG A 1085 25.11 39.83 -42.91
C ARG A 1085 25.29 40.70 -41.69
#